data_AF-A0A9P6ELH6-F1
#
_entry.id   AF-A0A9P6ELH6-F1
#
_cell.length_a   1.000
_cell.length_b   1.000
_cell.length_c   1.000
_cell.angle_alpha   90.00
_cell.angle_beta   90.00
_cell.angle_gamma   90.00
#
_symmetry.space_group_name_H-M   'P 1'
#
loop_
_entity.id
_entity.type
_entity.pdbx_description
1 polymer ?
#
loop_
_entity_poly.entity_id
_entity_poly.type
_entity_poly.pdbx_seq_one_letter_code
_entity_poly.pdbx_strand_id
1 'polypeptide(L)'
;MRSSGLLVALWCLCLQLVASQSLSITSLLVENKVEPLGIDVSPRFSWILTSAGWNISQISYQLRVSSTGGASIWDSGLVSSNLPYTRPYEGPALQSDTKYLWNVSVIASVGSATASSTFTTGFLTQADWNGSSWIGNGLPPSPPPRPTFDGATWIWTSDTQTNPPNAPAGPRAFRKTFVTPTGKKAVSATVLLTADDAFTLYANGASVGSSPATVDTWKSGQIFTINTLNSNSNLFAIGASNTGDAAGVLATIQITFDDGTNSTIHSDSSWRSNINIPSGFELPSTDDTTSGWANATVIGTYGISPWGTGVSVSDSLAEHPAPLLRKKFSIGSPITNARLYYAAGGFASIRINGAPASDHVLSPGFTNYDVQAQYVVLDVKSLLVSGDNAIAVELGRGHYGMTNPNVWNWQNAPWHAEPALKLIFSLEFADGSKQRIVSDPLWKMTDGPTRLDDLWGGENYDAKHAVPGYDTATFNDGSWRSAKIVVGPKGLLVNQRQPPTRITQSLSPTSISEPTKGTFVVAFPRVIAGWAQITVTGPANTRITVNYGEKLQADGTVVYQQPSQYFVNNFQTDRFFLAGTGSPETFEPKFSYKGFQYVQLSGWPESSPPKASDILARVVHGDLKPHGGFTSSSDILNKLHQASVYTMLNNVQSGVVTDCPQYEKNGWSGDAMVSTDMFLYNLDAQETLSKYVRDLDESRAGGSGPPSVIAPDSGGWGLDNFKPAPTWNAAFITIPWWLYQYRGERRLLEERYNSMQDYVEFELARANNNIASSSLGDWVTPETSPDGGNPPENITVPATAYLYHMIDTMANIATILGKTDDASRFKAQAISVKNSFNAAFFNPSLGHYAASGDSGYRQTHNLLALAFGLIPNTSLTQGVADSIAADVASRGTHLNTGALGTKYILPVLSAHGHADVALALATQTTYPSWGFWIANGATTMWEHWAIAARSRDHHFLGTFEDWLYQYAAGIQTTGPAFQKVTIAPAVTGGLQSVSVWTTTPFGNLTVAWTNDASGFHLTTGIPVGVEANIVVPATSAVNVQEGGKSLANAVGILNIVSSQNTVSVSVGSGVYSFTIAK
;
A
#
# COMPACT_ATOMS: atom_id res chain seq x y z
N MET A 1 12.68 -28.69 11.06
CA MET A 1 13.14 -29.87 11.83
C MET A 1 14.35 -29.48 12.68
N ARG A 2 14.26 -29.73 13.99
CA ARG A 2 15.30 -29.63 15.05
C ARG A 2 15.91 -28.25 15.36
N SER A 3 15.12 -27.40 16.02
CA SER A 3 15.63 -26.32 16.91
C SER A 3 14.61 -25.86 17.97
N SER A 4 13.62 -26.70 18.31
CA SER A 4 12.48 -26.34 19.17
C SER A 4 12.66 -26.68 20.66
N GLY A 5 13.89 -26.96 21.11
CA GLY A 5 14.15 -27.51 22.46
C GLY A 5 14.95 -26.63 23.42
N LEU A 6 15.42 -25.44 23.01
CA LEU A 6 16.33 -24.62 23.83
C LEU A 6 15.70 -23.36 24.46
N LEU A 7 14.48 -22.97 24.08
CA LEU A 7 13.81 -21.77 24.61
C LEU A 7 12.94 -22.04 25.85
N VAL A 8 12.53 -23.30 26.09
CA VAL A 8 11.80 -23.69 27.31
C VAL A 8 12.75 -23.98 28.49
N ALA A 9 14.01 -24.34 28.21
CA ALA A 9 14.97 -24.75 29.24
C ALA A 9 15.75 -23.59 29.89
N LEU A 10 15.77 -22.39 29.31
CA LEU A 10 16.42 -21.22 29.92
C LEU A 10 15.51 -20.40 30.85
N TRP A 11 14.23 -20.76 30.98
CA TRP A 11 13.28 -20.08 31.87
C TRP A 11 12.96 -20.84 33.16
N CYS A 12 13.49 -22.06 33.35
CA CYS A 12 13.24 -22.89 34.54
C CYS A 12 14.40 -22.94 35.56
N LEU A 13 15.37 -22.03 35.52
CA LEU A 13 16.37 -21.87 36.61
C LEU A 13 16.35 -20.44 37.17
N CYS A 14 15.32 -20.14 37.97
CA CYS A 14 15.32 -19.01 38.90
C CYS A 14 14.70 -19.45 40.22
N LEU A 15 15.39 -20.34 40.94
CA LEU A 15 15.13 -20.60 42.35
C LEU A 15 16.08 -19.74 43.20
N GLN A 16 15.48 -18.79 43.91
CA GLN A 16 16.00 -18.11 45.11
C GLN A 16 17.29 -17.28 44.97
N LEU A 17 17.20 -16.18 44.23
CA LEU A 17 17.88 -14.94 44.60
C LEU A 17 16.78 -13.91 44.83
N VAL A 18 16.82 -13.20 45.97
CA VAL A 18 16.01 -11.99 46.18
C VAL A 18 16.53 -10.97 45.17
N ALA A 19 16.01 -11.03 43.94
CA ALA A 19 16.32 -10.06 42.91
C ALA A 19 15.80 -8.72 43.42
N SER A 20 16.69 -7.75 43.57
CA SER A 20 16.34 -6.35 43.84
C SER A 20 15.23 -5.94 42.87
N GLN A 21 14.11 -5.42 43.36
CA GLN A 21 12.98 -4.93 42.55
C GLN A 21 13.32 -3.62 41.81
N SER A 22 14.57 -3.45 41.38
CA SER A 22 15.05 -2.22 40.76
C SER A 22 14.27 -1.89 39.50
N LEU A 23 13.73 -0.68 39.46
CA LEU A 23 13.08 -0.12 38.29
C LEU A 23 14.10 0.21 37.21
N SER A 24 13.79 -0.09 35.95
CA SER A 24 14.59 0.37 34.80
C SER A 24 13.70 0.87 33.67
N ILE A 25 14.25 1.76 32.84
CA ILE A 25 13.61 2.24 31.61
C ILE A 25 14.33 1.57 30.43
N THR A 26 13.59 0.82 29.62
CA THR A 26 14.15 -0.02 28.55
C THR A 26 13.94 0.56 27.15
N SER A 27 13.00 1.49 27.01
CA SER A 27 12.73 2.17 25.75
C SER A 27 12.34 3.62 26.01
N LEU A 28 12.82 4.51 25.15
CA LEU A 28 12.52 5.94 25.13
C LEU A 28 12.08 6.31 23.72
N LEU A 29 10.88 6.86 23.60
CA LEU A 29 10.24 7.10 22.32
C LEU A 29 9.73 8.54 22.23
N VAL A 30 9.85 9.13 21.05
CA VAL A 30 9.17 10.38 20.68
C VAL A 30 8.29 10.09 19.48
N GLU A 31 6.99 10.37 19.57
CA GLU A 31 5.98 9.96 18.57
C GLU A 31 6.13 8.47 18.21
N ASN A 32 6.31 7.62 19.24
CA ASN A 32 6.50 6.17 19.16
C ASN A 32 7.74 5.69 18.37
N LYS A 33 8.72 6.56 18.15
CA LYS A 33 9.97 6.23 17.46
C LYS A 33 11.18 6.41 18.38
N VAL A 34 12.20 5.59 18.18
CA VAL A 34 13.51 5.75 18.81
C VAL A 34 14.30 6.81 18.05
N GLU A 35 14.78 7.83 18.77
CA GLU A 35 15.61 8.93 18.23
C GLU A 35 15.14 9.50 16.89
N PRO A 36 13.86 9.90 16.74
CA PRO A 36 13.31 10.23 15.43
C PRO A 36 13.94 11.48 14.82
N LEU A 37 14.03 11.44 13.49
CA LEU A 37 14.37 12.58 12.66
C LEU A 37 13.11 13.13 11.99
N GLY A 38 12.99 14.45 11.96
CA GLY A 38 11.95 15.12 11.17
C GLY A 38 10.63 15.38 11.90
N ILE A 39 10.59 15.36 13.24
CA ILE A 39 9.36 15.63 13.99
C ILE A 39 8.84 17.04 13.67
N ASP A 40 7.66 17.12 13.06
CA ASP A 40 7.04 18.37 12.62
C ASP A 40 5.74 18.72 13.38
N VAL A 41 5.40 17.90 14.38
CA VAL A 41 4.28 18.10 15.31
C VAL A 41 4.79 18.41 16.70
N SER A 42 3.91 18.85 17.61
CA SER A 42 4.27 18.92 19.03
C SER A 42 4.63 17.51 19.53
N PRO A 43 5.87 17.26 19.99
CA PRO A 43 6.31 15.90 20.29
C PRO A 43 5.59 15.32 21.52
N ARG A 44 5.28 14.03 21.46
CA ARG A 44 4.84 13.23 22.61
C ARG A 44 5.90 12.22 22.99
N PHE A 45 6.17 12.13 24.28
CA PHE A 45 7.17 11.25 24.88
C PHE A 45 6.51 10.00 25.44
N SER A 46 7.12 8.84 25.19
CA SER A 46 6.75 7.56 25.79
C SER A 46 7.99 6.84 26.32
N TRP A 47 7.82 5.99 27.32
CA TRP A 47 8.86 5.16 27.86
C TRP A 47 8.32 3.81 28.32
N ILE A 48 9.16 2.77 28.32
CA ILE A 48 8.79 1.43 28.79
C ILE A 48 9.53 1.12 30.09
N LEU A 49 8.78 0.80 31.14
CA LEU A 49 9.29 0.43 32.45
C LEU A 49 9.39 -1.10 32.57
N THR A 50 10.47 -1.58 33.20
CA THR A 50 10.59 -2.99 33.58
C THR A 50 11.10 -3.13 35.01
N SER A 51 10.66 -4.19 35.69
CA SER A 51 11.14 -4.62 36.99
C SER A 51 10.76 -6.09 37.22
N ALA A 52 11.50 -6.79 38.08
CA ALA A 52 11.27 -8.20 38.41
C ALA A 52 10.22 -8.43 39.51
N GLY A 53 9.67 -7.37 40.12
CA GLY A 53 8.66 -7.48 41.18
C GLY A 53 7.22 -7.55 40.65
N TRP A 54 6.26 -7.60 41.58
CA TRP A 54 4.83 -7.68 41.30
C TRP A 54 4.09 -6.40 41.70
N ASN A 55 2.97 -6.12 41.03
CA ASN A 55 2.06 -5.00 41.33
C ASN A 55 2.74 -3.62 41.25
N ILE A 56 3.74 -3.50 40.38
CA ILE A 56 4.50 -2.28 40.19
C ILE A 56 3.74 -1.35 39.26
N SER A 57 3.56 -0.12 39.73
CA SER A 57 3.00 1.01 39.00
C SER A 57 3.90 2.25 39.11
N GLN A 58 3.87 3.06 38.06
CA GLN A 58 4.39 4.43 38.07
C GLN A 58 3.49 5.31 38.94
N ILE A 59 4.10 6.23 39.69
CA ILE A 59 3.42 7.22 40.52
C ILE A 59 3.52 8.61 39.88
N SER A 60 4.74 8.99 39.46
CA SER A 60 5.00 10.29 38.86
C SER A 60 6.20 10.26 37.92
N TYR A 61 6.30 11.30 37.08
CA TYR A 61 7.44 11.50 36.19
C TYR A 61 7.86 12.97 36.15
N GLN A 62 9.07 13.24 35.65
CA GLN A 62 9.56 14.56 35.28
C GLN A 62 10.28 14.47 33.94
N LEU A 63 9.80 15.22 32.94
CA LEU A 63 10.39 15.35 31.62
C LEU A 63 11.21 16.63 31.54
N ARG A 64 12.40 16.56 30.96
CA ARG A 64 13.22 17.72 30.66
C ARG A 64 13.73 17.65 29.24
N VAL A 65 13.69 18.79 28.54
CA VAL A 65 14.22 18.97 27.19
C VAL A 65 15.30 20.04 27.26
N SER A 66 16.45 19.79 26.61
CA SER A 66 17.57 20.71 26.52
C SER A 66 18.14 20.76 25.10
N SER A 67 18.88 21.82 24.80
CA SER A 67 19.71 21.86 23.60
C SER A 67 20.86 20.85 23.71
N THR A 68 21.49 20.51 22.58
CA THR A 68 22.71 19.67 22.56
C THR A 68 23.89 20.30 23.30
N GLY A 69 23.91 21.63 23.47
CA GLY A 69 24.88 22.35 24.29
C GLY A 69 24.57 22.38 25.78
N GLY A 70 23.49 21.72 26.23
CA GLY A 70 23.11 21.62 27.64
C GLY A 70 22.24 22.76 28.17
N ALA A 71 21.82 23.70 27.33
CA ALA A 71 20.89 24.76 27.75
C ALA A 71 19.50 24.17 27.98
N SER A 72 18.93 24.38 29.17
CA SER A 72 17.57 23.92 29.49
C SER A 72 16.54 24.65 28.62
N ILE A 73 15.63 23.91 27.98
CA ILE A 73 14.55 24.43 27.14
C ILE A 73 13.21 24.31 27.86
N TRP A 74 12.96 23.16 28.49
CA TRP A 74 11.72 22.89 29.20
C TRP A 74 11.93 21.87 30.31
N ASP A 75 11.18 22.02 31.40
CA ASP A 75 11.07 21.07 32.51
C ASP A 75 9.58 21.00 32.88
N SER A 76 8.99 19.81 32.83
CA SER A 76 7.58 19.60 33.18
C SER A 76 7.29 19.81 34.66
N GLY A 77 8.33 19.89 35.50
CA GLY A 77 8.21 19.64 36.93
C GLY A 77 7.83 18.18 37.21
N LEU A 78 7.60 17.87 38.49
CA LEU A 78 7.11 16.56 38.89
C LEU A 78 5.61 16.47 38.59
N VAL A 79 5.23 15.60 37.67
CA VAL A 79 3.84 15.36 37.25
C VAL A 79 3.34 14.06 37.88
N SER A 80 2.25 14.14 38.65
CA SER A 80 1.56 12.95 39.18
C SER A 80 0.77 12.27 38.07
N SER A 81 1.25 11.11 37.62
CA SER A 81 0.61 10.32 36.57
C SER A 81 1.21 8.91 36.53
N ASN A 82 0.35 7.91 36.39
CA ASN A 82 0.75 6.51 36.21
C ASN A 82 0.94 6.10 34.74
N LEU A 83 0.73 7.01 33.78
CA LEU A 83 0.83 6.71 32.35
C LEU A 83 2.25 6.98 31.83
N PRO A 84 2.90 6.00 31.19
CA PRO A 84 4.25 6.17 30.67
C PRO A 84 4.29 6.50 29.16
N TYR A 85 3.15 6.74 28.52
CA TYR A 85 3.06 6.93 27.07
C TYR A 85 2.35 8.24 26.67
N THR A 86 2.66 8.72 25.46
CA THR A 86 2.03 9.87 24.79
C THR A 86 2.02 11.17 25.60
N ARG A 87 3.02 11.38 26.47
CA ARG A 87 3.10 12.57 27.33
C ARG A 87 3.48 13.80 26.50
N PRO A 88 2.65 14.86 26.46
CA PRO A 88 2.87 15.98 25.56
C PRO A 88 4.07 16.83 25.98
N TYR A 89 4.75 17.40 25.00
CA TYR A 89 5.61 18.56 25.19
C TYR A 89 4.76 19.82 25.43
N GLU A 90 5.00 20.51 26.54
CA GLU A 90 4.29 21.74 26.92
C GLU A 90 5.25 22.92 27.10
N GLY A 91 6.46 22.81 26.55
CA GLY A 91 7.48 23.85 26.61
C GLY A 91 7.32 24.92 25.52
N PRO A 92 8.29 25.86 25.45
CA PRO A 92 8.33 26.88 24.41
C PRO A 92 8.37 26.28 23.00
N ALA A 93 7.95 27.04 21.99
CA ALA A 93 8.00 26.60 20.59
C ALA A 93 9.40 26.11 20.21
N LEU A 94 9.46 24.91 19.62
CA LEU A 94 10.70 24.33 19.12
C LEU A 94 11.13 25.00 17.81
N GLN A 95 12.42 24.97 17.52
CA GLN A 95 13.00 25.42 16.26
C GLN A 95 13.08 24.29 15.23
N SER A 96 12.88 24.61 13.95
CA SER A 96 13.06 23.70 12.82
C SER A 96 14.51 23.21 12.70
N ASP A 97 14.72 22.03 12.11
CA ASP A 97 16.06 21.45 11.83
C ASP A 97 17.00 21.50 13.05
N THR A 98 16.48 21.13 14.22
CA THR A 98 17.19 21.25 15.50
C THR A 98 17.15 19.93 16.27
N LYS A 99 18.31 19.49 16.75
CA LYS A 99 18.43 18.30 17.61
C LYS A 99 18.26 18.73 19.07
N TYR A 100 17.43 18.00 19.81
CA TYR A 100 17.21 18.19 21.23
C TYR A 100 17.63 16.93 22.00
N LEU A 101 18.11 17.15 23.23
CA LEU A 101 18.27 16.12 24.24
C LEU A 101 17.02 16.13 25.11
N TRP A 102 16.57 14.96 25.54
CA TRP A 102 15.54 14.88 26.56
C TRP A 102 15.88 13.80 27.59
N ASN A 103 15.43 14.01 28.82
CA ASN A 103 15.48 13.00 29.87
C ASN A 103 14.13 12.87 30.55
N VAL A 104 13.84 11.65 31.01
CA VAL A 104 12.70 11.36 31.87
C VAL A 104 13.22 10.74 33.16
N SER A 105 12.74 11.28 34.28
CA SER A 105 12.90 10.67 35.61
C SER A 105 11.54 10.17 36.08
N VAL A 106 11.48 8.92 36.50
CA VAL A 106 10.24 8.23 36.90
C VAL A 106 10.35 7.82 38.35
N ILE A 107 9.29 8.05 39.14
CA ILE A 107 9.10 7.48 40.48
C ILE A 107 7.99 6.43 40.37
N ALA A 108 8.31 5.20 40.79
CA ALA A 108 7.40 4.09 40.88
C ALA A 108 7.31 3.58 42.34
N SER A 109 6.38 2.66 42.57
CA SER A 109 6.19 1.99 43.87
C SER A 109 7.44 1.29 44.44
N VAL A 110 8.42 0.95 43.60
CA VAL A 110 9.63 0.19 43.98
C VAL A 110 10.93 1.00 43.91
N GLY A 111 10.86 2.29 43.57
CA GLY A 111 12.03 3.16 43.44
C GLY A 111 11.91 4.12 42.26
N SER A 112 13.05 4.67 41.83
CA SER A 112 13.12 5.61 40.72
C SER A 112 14.10 5.16 39.64
N ALA A 113 13.89 5.67 38.42
CA ALA A 113 14.78 5.46 37.28
C ALA A 113 14.84 6.72 36.42
N THR A 114 15.99 6.99 35.82
CA THR A 114 16.18 8.10 34.88
C THR A 114 16.87 7.60 33.62
N ALA A 115 16.42 8.07 32.47
CA ALA A 115 17.05 7.78 31.18
C ALA A 115 16.96 8.99 30.25
N SER A 116 17.87 9.05 29.26
CA SER A 116 17.98 10.16 28.31
C SER A 116 18.03 9.64 26.88
N SER A 117 17.52 10.43 25.94
CA SER A 117 17.57 10.16 24.50
C SER A 117 17.54 11.48 23.73
N THR A 118 17.44 11.41 22.40
CA THR A 118 17.40 12.57 21.51
C THR A 118 16.17 12.54 20.61
N PHE A 119 15.82 13.69 20.04
CA PHE A 119 14.97 13.76 18.86
C PHE A 119 15.38 14.96 18.01
N THR A 120 15.02 14.97 16.74
CA THR A 120 15.30 16.07 15.83
C THR A 120 14.01 16.55 15.19
N THR A 121 13.78 17.86 15.23
CA THR A 121 12.66 18.50 14.55
C THR A 121 12.87 18.55 13.03
N GLY A 122 11.78 18.42 12.29
CA GLY A 122 11.73 18.65 10.85
C GLY A 122 11.64 20.13 10.51
N PHE A 123 11.00 20.42 9.40
CA PHE A 123 10.51 21.75 9.08
C PHE A 123 9.12 21.93 9.66
N LEU A 124 8.99 22.86 10.61
CA LEU A 124 7.76 23.13 11.36
C LEU A 124 6.81 24.06 10.62
N THR A 125 7.30 24.79 9.61
CA THR A 125 6.50 25.74 8.84
C THR A 125 6.77 25.63 7.34
N GLN A 126 5.81 26.00 6.50
CA GLN A 126 6.03 26.05 5.05
C GLN A 126 7.13 27.06 4.66
N ALA A 127 7.35 28.10 5.47
CA ALA A 127 8.40 29.09 5.25
C ALA A 127 9.82 28.52 5.38
N ASP A 128 9.99 27.38 6.07
CA ASP A 128 11.29 26.69 6.13
C ASP A 128 11.77 26.22 4.76
N TRP A 129 10.85 26.03 3.80
CA TRP A 129 11.14 25.67 2.43
C TRP A 129 11.53 26.86 1.52
N ASN A 130 11.56 28.08 2.06
CA ASN A 130 11.89 29.27 1.29
C ASN A 130 13.27 29.16 0.61
N GLY A 131 13.34 29.63 -0.63
CA GLY A 131 14.53 29.52 -1.48
C GLY A 131 14.63 28.22 -2.28
N SER A 132 13.85 27.19 -1.96
CA SER A 132 13.73 25.96 -2.76
C SER A 132 12.49 26.02 -3.66
N SER A 133 12.62 25.54 -4.89
CA SER A 133 11.53 25.44 -5.87
C SER A 133 11.24 23.99 -6.21
N TRP A 134 9.98 23.71 -6.58
CA TRP A 134 9.66 22.49 -7.31
C TRP A 134 10.32 22.53 -8.67
N ILE A 135 11.09 21.48 -9.01
CA ILE A 135 11.77 21.35 -10.29
C ILE A 135 11.43 20.03 -10.98
N GLY A 136 11.36 20.04 -12.31
CA GLY A 136 11.01 18.86 -13.12
C GLY A 136 11.27 19.09 -14.61
N ASN A 137 10.66 18.26 -15.45
CA ASN A 137 10.84 18.34 -16.91
C ASN A 137 10.09 19.51 -17.56
N GLY A 138 9.02 20.01 -16.93
CA GLY A 138 8.17 21.08 -17.45
C GLY A 138 7.32 20.67 -18.66
N LEU A 139 7.15 19.37 -18.91
CA LEU A 139 6.22 18.87 -19.92
C LEU A 139 4.78 19.01 -19.42
N PRO A 140 3.79 19.19 -20.34
CA PRO A 140 2.39 19.19 -19.95
C PRO A 140 1.96 17.84 -19.34
N PRO A 141 0.95 17.81 -18.43
CA PRO A 141 0.54 16.62 -17.69
C PRO A 141 0.13 15.42 -18.55
N SER A 142 -0.50 15.67 -19.70
CA SER A 142 -1.08 14.63 -20.54
C SER A 142 -0.37 14.58 -21.89
N PRO A 143 0.10 13.39 -22.35
CA PRO A 143 0.43 13.24 -23.76
C PRO A 143 -0.83 13.53 -24.60
N PRO A 144 -0.67 14.13 -25.79
CA PRO A 144 -1.79 14.22 -26.71
C PRO A 144 -2.37 12.82 -26.98
N PRO A 145 -3.71 12.70 -27.14
CA PRO A 145 -4.34 11.41 -27.43
C PRO A 145 -3.68 10.81 -28.65
N ARG A 146 -3.28 9.54 -28.55
CA ARG A 146 -2.54 8.85 -29.61
C ARG A 146 -3.25 8.98 -30.96
N PRO A 147 -2.50 9.13 -32.06
CA PRO A 147 -3.10 9.07 -33.38
C PRO A 147 -3.76 7.70 -33.59
N THR A 148 -5.02 7.70 -34.04
CA THR A 148 -5.70 6.50 -34.57
C THR A 148 -5.65 6.50 -36.09
N PHE A 149 -6.00 5.38 -36.73
CA PHE A 149 -6.21 5.34 -38.18
C PHE A 149 -7.58 5.89 -38.61
N ASP A 150 -8.41 6.37 -37.68
CA ASP A 150 -9.70 6.97 -38.03
C ASP A 150 -9.47 8.24 -38.85
N GLY A 151 -10.10 8.31 -40.02
CA GLY A 151 -9.90 9.38 -40.98
C GLY A 151 -8.69 9.21 -41.90
N ALA A 152 -7.84 8.20 -41.68
CA ALA A 152 -6.76 7.85 -42.61
C ALA A 152 -7.24 7.02 -43.80
N THR A 153 -6.51 7.13 -44.91
CA THR A 153 -6.76 6.34 -46.13
C THR A 153 -5.54 5.54 -46.52
N TRP A 154 -5.75 4.32 -47.01
CA TRP A 154 -4.71 3.54 -47.65
C TRP A 154 -4.30 4.26 -48.94
N ILE A 155 -3.02 4.60 -49.07
CA ILE A 155 -2.46 5.28 -50.24
C ILE A 155 -1.39 4.44 -50.92
N TRP A 156 -1.33 4.52 -52.25
CA TRP A 156 -0.22 3.97 -53.05
C TRP A 156 0.10 4.90 -54.22
N THR A 157 0.74 4.39 -55.27
CA THR A 157 1.03 5.11 -56.52
C THR A 157 -0.05 4.93 -57.58
N SER A 158 -0.01 5.76 -58.63
CA SER A 158 -1.03 5.83 -59.68
C SER A 158 -1.09 4.62 -60.62
N ASP A 159 -0.14 3.70 -60.53
CA ASP A 159 -0.12 2.39 -61.20
C ASP A 159 -0.95 1.32 -60.45
N THR A 160 -1.66 1.69 -59.39
CA THR A 160 -2.51 0.78 -58.60
C THR A 160 -3.94 0.72 -59.14
N GLN A 161 -4.48 -0.49 -59.24
CA GLN A 161 -5.91 -0.69 -59.38
C GLN A 161 -6.57 -0.54 -57.99
N THR A 162 -7.59 0.30 -57.87
CA THR A 162 -8.23 0.60 -56.56
C THR A 162 -9.36 -0.37 -56.19
N ASN A 163 -9.88 -1.15 -57.14
CA ASN A 163 -10.92 -2.15 -56.88
C ASN A 163 -10.84 -3.35 -57.84
N PRO A 164 -10.44 -4.56 -57.37
CA PRO A 164 -9.82 -4.79 -56.07
C PRO A 164 -8.45 -4.08 -55.97
N PRO A 165 -7.98 -3.73 -54.76
CA PRO A 165 -6.64 -3.20 -54.54
C PRO A 165 -5.58 -4.16 -55.10
N ASN A 166 -4.88 -3.76 -56.15
CA ASN A 166 -3.79 -4.56 -56.74
C ASN A 166 -2.72 -3.63 -57.34
N ALA A 167 -1.47 -3.80 -56.93
CA ALA A 167 -0.33 -3.02 -57.39
C ALA A 167 0.83 -3.90 -57.86
N PRO A 168 1.64 -3.45 -58.83
CA PRO A 168 2.86 -4.16 -59.21
C PRO A 168 3.84 -4.26 -58.03
N ALA A 169 4.47 -5.42 -57.88
CA ALA A 169 5.53 -5.63 -56.90
C ALA A 169 6.67 -4.61 -57.07
N GLY A 170 7.30 -4.24 -55.96
CA GLY A 170 8.44 -3.34 -55.93
C GLY A 170 8.31 -2.17 -54.95
N PRO A 171 9.35 -1.35 -54.85
CA PRO A 171 9.42 -0.27 -53.88
C PRO A 171 8.66 0.98 -54.34
N ARG A 172 8.12 1.76 -53.41
CA ARG A 172 7.48 3.07 -53.63
C ARG A 172 7.95 4.07 -52.59
N ALA A 173 8.08 5.34 -52.98
CA ALA A 173 8.39 6.42 -52.05
C ALA A 173 7.18 7.33 -51.85
N PHE A 174 6.97 7.78 -50.62
CA PHE A 174 5.95 8.75 -50.23
C PHE A 174 6.58 9.90 -49.47
N ARG A 175 6.07 11.13 -49.69
CA ARG A 175 6.54 12.35 -49.03
C ARG A 175 5.38 13.24 -48.61
N LYS A 176 5.51 13.83 -47.42
CA LYS A 176 4.59 14.85 -46.92
C LYS A 176 5.36 15.92 -46.15
N THR A 177 5.31 17.14 -46.66
CA THR A 177 5.83 18.32 -45.98
C THR A 177 4.72 18.96 -45.17
N PHE A 178 5.00 19.24 -43.90
CA PHE A 178 4.14 19.99 -43.01
C PHE A 178 4.76 21.34 -42.66
N VAL A 179 4.02 22.42 -42.87
CA VAL A 179 4.41 23.77 -42.47
C VAL A 179 3.73 24.11 -41.15
N THR A 180 4.51 24.56 -40.18
CA THR A 180 4.02 24.90 -38.84
C THR A 180 3.16 26.17 -38.90
N PRO A 181 1.98 26.19 -38.24
CA PRO A 181 1.13 27.37 -38.18
C PRO A 181 1.85 28.60 -37.62
N THR A 182 1.53 29.79 -38.13
CA THR A 182 2.11 31.07 -37.68
C THR A 182 1.95 31.25 -36.17
N GLY A 183 3.05 31.58 -35.48
CA GLY A 183 3.05 31.82 -34.04
C GLY A 183 3.31 30.58 -33.17
N LYS A 184 3.50 29.40 -33.77
CA LYS A 184 3.80 28.15 -33.07
C LYS A 184 5.15 27.58 -33.50
N LYS A 185 5.72 26.68 -32.71
CA LYS A 185 6.89 25.87 -33.07
C LYS A 185 6.57 24.41 -32.92
N ALA A 186 6.81 23.60 -33.95
CA ALA A 186 6.71 22.16 -33.83
C ALA A 186 7.82 21.65 -32.88
N VAL A 187 7.45 20.88 -31.87
CA VAL A 187 8.37 20.34 -30.86
C VAL A 187 8.53 18.83 -30.96
N SER A 188 7.46 18.10 -31.27
CA SER A 188 7.48 16.65 -31.43
C SER A 188 6.40 16.18 -32.40
N ALA A 189 6.56 14.97 -32.92
CA ALA A 189 5.53 14.27 -33.67
C ALA A 189 5.39 12.81 -33.22
N THR A 190 4.15 12.32 -33.22
CA THR A 190 3.82 10.90 -33.06
C THR A 190 3.27 10.38 -34.39
N VAL A 191 3.90 9.36 -34.95
CA VAL A 191 3.55 8.77 -36.25
C VAL A 191 3.04 7.37 -36.01
N LEU A 192 1.76 7.12 -36.28
CA LEU A 192 1.20 5.78 -36.41
C LEU A 192 1.25 5.36 -37.87
N LEU A 193 1.88 4.22 -38.17
CA LEU A 193 2.17 3.79 -39.53
C LEU A 193 2.06 2.27 -39.68
N THR A 194 1.45 1.83 -40.77
CA THR A 194 1.53 0.46 -41.29
C THR A 194 1.64 0.48 -42.82
N ALA A 195 2.13 -0.62 -43.40
CA ALA A 195 2.17 -0.79 -44.84
C ALA A 195 2.00 -2.27 -45.23
N ASP A 196 1.44 -2.49 -46.42
CA ASP A 196 1.36 -3.79 -47.07
C ASP A 196 2.37 -3.83 -48.24
N ASP A 197 3.52 -4.49 -48.12
CA ASP A 197 3.94 -5.41 -47.04
C ASP A 197 4.85 -4.77 -45.96
N ALA A 198 5.67 -3.77 -46.31
CA ALA A 198 6.64 -3.20 -45.37
C ALA A 198 6.98 -1.73 -45.64
N PHE A 199 7.52 -1.05 -44.62
CA PHE A 199 7.94 0.34 -44.71
C PHE A 199 9.25 0.66 -43.99
N THR A 200 9.86 1.78 -44.35
CA THR A 200 10.85 2.53 -43.58
C THR A 200 10.44 3.99 -43.51
N LEU A 201 10.38 4.56 -42.30
CA LEU A 201 10.00 5.92 -42.00
C LEU A 201 11.24 6.80 -41.79
N TYR A 202 11.20 8.01 -42.35
CA TYR A 202 12.18 9.07 -42.16
C TYR A 202 11.49 10.38 -41.78
N ALA A 203 12.20 11.19 -40.98
CA ALA A 203 11.81 12.55 -40.66
C ALA A 203 13.00 13.48 -40.86
N ASN A 204 12.85 14.49 -41.71
CA ASN A 204 13.90 15.46 -42.05
C ASN A 204 15.25 14.82 -42.45
N GLY A 205 15.22 13.68 -43.14
CA GLY A 205 16.40 12.93 -43.56
C GLY A 205 16.92 11.91 -42.56
N ALA A 206 16.48 11.95 -41.29
CA ALA A 206 16.86 10.96 -40.29
C ALA A 206 15.93 9.73 -40.37
N SER A 207 16.51 8.53 -40.32
CA SER A 207 15.74 7.28 -40.21
C SER A 207 15.09 7.19 -38.83
N VAL A 208 13.79 6.91 -38.80
CA VAL A 208 12.98 6.85 -37.57
C VAL A 208 12.68 5.40 -37.18
N GLY A 209 12.33 4.55 -38.14
CA GLY A 209 11.97 3.16 -37.89
C GLY A 209 11.52 2.42 -39.14
N SER A 210 11.30 1.11 -39.05
CA SER A 210 10.89 0.26 -40.17
C SER A 210 10.08 -0.94 -39.70
N SER A 211 9.33 -1.58 -40.60
CA SER A 211 8.65 -2.84 -40.36
C SER A 211 9.34 -4.02 -41.06
N PRO A 212 9.19 -5.26 -40.54
CA PRO A 212 9.70 -6.46 -41.22
C PRO A 212 8.91 -6.76 -42.50
N ALA A 213 9.61 -7.20 -43.55
CA ALA A 213 8.99 -7.65 -44.81
C ALA A 213 8.52 -9.11 -44.69
N THR A 214 7.41 -9.31 -43.99
CA THR A 214 6.76 -10.61 -43.76
C THR A 214 5.28 -10.55 -44.08
N VAL A 215 4.67 -11.70 -44.39
CA VAL A 215 3.22 -11.80 -44.68
C VAL A 215 2.41 -11.21 -43.52
N ASP A 216 1.36 -10.45 -43.86
CA ASP A 216 0.43 -9.84 -42.89
C ASP A 216 1.06 -8.80 -41.94
N THR A 217 2.26 -8.29 -42.21
CA THR A 217 2.86 -7.19 -41.42
C THR A 217 1.91 -5.99 -41.33
N TRP A 218 1.10 -5.74 -42.36
CA TRP A 218 0.12 -4.67 -42.39
C TRP A 218 -0.89 -4.73 -41.23
N LYS A 219 -1.15 -5.92 -40.65
CA LYS A 219 -2.03 -6.11 -39.48
C LYS A 219 -1.42 -5.55 -38.19
N SER A 220 -0.19 -5.05 -38.20
CA SER A 220 0.48 -4.44 -37.06
C SER A 220 0.81 -2.97 -37.34
N GLY A 221 0.05 -2.06 -36.74
CA GLY A 221 0.35 -0.63 -36.73
C GLY A 221 1.46 -0.31 -35.72
N GLN A 222 2.48 0.42 -36.17
CA GLN A 222 3.60 0.84 -35.33
C GLN A 222 3.56 2.33 -35.04
N ILE A 223 3.86 2.69 -33.79
CA ILE A 223 3.92 4.08 -33.34
C ILE A 223 5.39 4.48 -33.18
N PHE A 224 5.73 5.63 -33.74
CA PHE A 224 7.05 6.25 -33.63
C PHE A 224 6.92 7.65 -33.04
N THR A 225 7.76 7.98 -32.06
CA THR A 225 7.84 9.33 -31.49
C THR A 225 9.11 10.02 -31.98
N ILE A 226 8.97 11.23 -32.50
CA ILE A 226 10.04 12.06 -33.05
C ILE A 226 10.11 13.33 -32.23
N ASN A 227 11.18 13.48 -31.44
CA ASN A 227 11.39 14.64 -30.54
C ASN A 227 12.34 15.70 -31.14
N THR A 228 12.80 15.50 -32.37
CA THR A 228 13.76 16.37 -33.06
C THR A 228 13.16 16.91 -34.35
N LEU A 229 12.14 17.75 -34.21
CA LEU A 229 11.54 18.47 -35.32
C LEU A 229 12.23 19.82 -35.56
N ASN A 230 12.19 20.28 -36.80
CA ASN A 230 12.47 21.67 -37.13
C ASN A 230 11.27 22.53 -36.70
N SER A 231 11.53 23.75 -36.19
CA SER A 231 10.46 24.60 -35.65
C SER A 231 9.37 24.99 -36.66
N ASN A 232 9.74 25.14 -37.94
CA ASN A 232 8.89 25.80 -38.93
C ASN A 232 8.35 24.85 -40.01
N SER A 233 9.10 23.83 -40.42
CA SER A 233 8.69 22.93 -41.50
C SER A 233 9.36 21.57 -41.35
N ASN A 234 8.59 20.50 -41.52
CA ASN A 234 9.04 19.12 -41.33
C ASN A 234 8.63 18.25 -42.51
N LEU A 235 9.57 17.47 -43.03
CA LEU A 235 9.33 16.46 -44.05
C LEU A 235 9.21 15.08 -43.38
N PHE A 236 8.12 14.37 -43.68
CA PHE A 236 7.97 12.95 -43.40
C PHE A 236 8.06 12.18 -44.72
N ALA A 237 8.94 11.18 -44.77
CA ALA A 237 9.14 10.35 -45.95
C ALA A 237 9.03 8.87 -45.60
N ILE A 238 8.39 8.10 -46.47
CA ILE A 238 8.15 6.67 -46.29
C ILE A 238 8.63 5.93 -47.53
N GLY A 239 9.58 5.02 -47.36
CA GLY A 239 9.90 4.03 -48.38
C GLY A 239 9.11 2.76 -48.08
N ALA A 240 8.24 2.33 -48.99
CA ALA A 240 7.43 1.13 -48.83
C ALA A 240 7.77 0.08 -49.89
N SER A 241 7.52 -1.19 -49.60
CA SER A 241 7.74 -2.29 -50.55
C SER A 241 6.54 -3.23 -50.57
N ASN A 242 6.12 -3.61 -51.78
CA ASN A 242 5.10 -4.62 -52.04
C ASN A 242 5.73 -5.87 -52.67
N THR A 243 5.36 -7.06 -52.22
CA THR A 243 5.79 -8.35 -52.78
C THR A 243 4.90 -8.86 -53.93
N GLY A 244 3.73 -8.25 -54.13
CA GLY A 244 2.74 -8.57 -55.17
C GLY A 244 1.32 -8.58 -54.58
N ASP A 245 0.29 -8.33 -55.39
CA ASP A 245 -1.12 -8.22 -54.99
C ASP A 245 -1.51 -6.86 -54.33
N ALA A 246 -2.26 -6.87 -53.23
CA ALA A 246 -2.75 -5.66 -52.58
C ALA A 246 -1.59 -4.87 -51.95
N ALA A 247 -1.60 -3.54 -52.11
CA ALA A 247 -0.56 -2.68 -51.55
C ALA A 247 -1.16 -1.38 -51.01
N GLY A 248 -0.55 -0.89 -49.94
CA GLY A 248 -0.93 0.40 -49.39
C GLY A 248 -0.07 0.83 -48.21
N VAL A 249 0.06 2.14 -48.04
CA VAL A 249 0.57 2.78 -46.83
C VAL A 249 -0.60 3.41 -46.10
N LEU A 250 -0.66 3.23 -44.79
CA LEU A 250 -1.65 3.87 -43.93
C LEU A 250 -0.91 4.58 -42.79
N ALA A 251 -1.10 5.89 -42.67
CA ALA A 251 -0.37 6.71 -41.72
C ALA A 251 -1.25 7.79 -41.07
N THR A 252 -1.02 8.05 -39.78
CA THR A 252 -1.49 9.23 -39.08
C THR A 252 -0.32 9.87 -38.33
N ILE A 253 -0.05 11.14 -38.60
CA ILE A 253 1.01 11.93 -37.96
C ILE A 253 0.35 13.01 -37.10
N GLN A 254 0.56 12.98 -35.80
CA GLN A 254 0.14 14.02 -34.88
C GLN A 254 1.36 14.86 -34.47
N ILE A 255 1.32 16.16 -34.75
CA ILE A 255 2.40 17.10 -34.45
C ILE A 255 1.99 17.94 -33.25
N THR A 256 2.85 18.01 -32.23
CA THR A 256 2.66 18.83 -31.03
C THR A 256 3.48 20.10 -31.14
N PHE A 257 2.90 21.21 -30.67
CA PHE A 257 3.52 22.53 -30.67
C PHE A 257 3.98 22.96 -29.27
N ASP A 258 4.81 24.00 -29.22
CA ASP A 258 5.34 24.60 -27.99
C ASP A 258 4.28 25.19 -27.04
N ASP A 259 3.08 25.47 -27.54
CA ASP A 259 1.91 25.88 -26.75
C ASP A 259 1.06 24.71 -26.22
N GLY A 260 1.44 23.46 -26.53
CA GLY A 260 0.73 22.24 -26.12
C GLY A 260 -0.43 21.82 -27.03
N THR A 261 -0.76 22.60 -28.06
CA THR A 261 -1.79 22.21 -29.06
C THR A 261 -1.22 21.25 -30.11
N ASN A 262 -2.10 20.61 -30.89
CA ASN A 262 -1.70 19.60 -31.90
C ASN A 262 -2.28 19.87 -33.29
N SER A 263 -1.67 19.28 -34.32
CA SER A 263 -2.23 19.12 -35.66
C SER A 263 -2.07 17.68 -36.14
N THR A 264 -3.08 17.16 -36.84
CA THR A 264 -3.07 15.79 -37.35
C THR A 264 -3.00 15.80 -38.87
N ILE A 265 -2.16 14.93 -39.43
CA ILE A 265 -2.00 14.68 -40.86
C ILE A 265 -2.31 13.21 -41.10
N HIS A 266 -3.24 12.92 -41.99
CA HIS A 266 -3.55 11.56 -42.41
C HIS A 266 -2.88 11.23 -43.73
N SER A 267 -2.66 9.95 -43.99
CA SER A 267 -2.39 9.45 -45.34
C SER A 267 -3.61 9.69 -46.22
N ASP A 268 -3.42 10.47 -47.28
CA ASP A 268 -4.45 10.89 -48.23
C ASP A 268 -3.81 11.29 -49.57
N SER A 269 -4.63 11.81 -50.51
CA SER A 269 -4.18 12.23 -51.83
C SER A 269 -3.27 13.46 -51.84
N SER A 270 -3.08 14.14 -50.70
CA SER A 270 -2.17 15.27 -50.57
C SER A 270 -0.72 14.86 -50.31
N TRP A 271 -0.47 13.57 -50.12
CA TRP A 271 0.88 13.01 -50.12
C TRP A 271 1.45 12.96 -51.54
N ARG A 272 2.75 13.14 -51.67
CA ARG A 272 3.47 12.93 -52.93
C ARG A 272 3.96 11.48 -52.97
N SER A 273 3.90 10.84 -54.12
CA SER A 273 4.30 9.45 -54.33
C SER A 273 5.18 9.29 -55.58
N ASN A 274 6.06 8.31 -55.57
CA ASN A 274 6.94 7.96 -56.68
C ASN A 274 6.99 6.44 -56.84
N ILE A 275 6.95 5.96 -58.10
CA ILE A 275 6.96 4.53 -58.44
C ILE A 275 8.31 3.84 -58.16
N ASN A 276 9.34 4.61 -57.83
CA ASN A 276 10.63 4.13 -57.33
C ASN A 276 10.96 4.82 -56.00
N ILE A 277 12.07 4.45 -55.37
CA ILE A 277 12.68 5.20 -54.25
C ILE A 277 13.91 5.96 -54.78
N PRO A 278 13.80 7.26 -55.14
CA PRO A 278 14.94 8.04 -55.58
C PRO A 278 15.97 8.25 -54.45
N SER A 279 17.24 8.37 -54.81
CA SER A 279 18.28 8.77 -53.85
C SER A 279 17.95 10.13 -53.23
N GLY A 280 18.01 10.24 -51.90
CA GLY A 280 17.74 11.47 -51.17
C GLY A 280 16.26 11.84 -51.05
N PHE A 281 15.32 10.93 -51.36
CA PHE A 281 13.88 11.18 -51.19
C PHE A 281 13.47 11.50 -49.74
N GLU A 282 14.32 11.18 -48.77
CA GLU A 282 14.15 11.47 -47.35
C GLU A 282 14.59 12.89 -46.95
N LEU A 283 15.33 13.59 -47.83
CA LEU A 283 15.91 14.90 -47.53
C LEU A 283 14.92 16.05 -47.79
N PRO A 284 14.81 17.06 -46.89
CA PRO A 284 13.98 18.25 -47.09
C PRO A 284 14.34 19.07 -48.34
N SER A 285 15.58 19.00 -48.79
CA SER A 285 16.09 19.75 -49.96
C SER A 285 15.66 19.17 -51.31
N THR A 286 15.11 17.95 -51.32
CA THR A 286 14.68 17.29 -52.56
C THR A 286 13.38 17.89 -53.05
N ASP A 287 13.33 18.25 -54.33
CA ASP A 287 12.14 18.79 -54.99
C ASP A 287 11.23 17.64 -55.46
N ASP A 288 10.03 17.53 -54.89
CA ASP A 288 9.01 16.55 -55.25
C ASP A 288 7.94 17.11 -56.20
N THR A 289 8.23 18.25 -56.85
CA THR A 289 7.43 18.85 -57.93
C THR A 289 7.94 18.51 -59.34
N THR A 290 9.11 17.86 -59.44
CA THR A 290 9.74 17.45 -60.72
C THR A 290 9.11 16.20 -61.34
N SER A 291 9.48 15.88 -62.58
CA SER A 291 9.05 14.66 -63.29
C SER A 291 9.35 13.40 -62.48
N GLY A 292 8.32 12.57 -62.22
CA GLY A 292 8.42 11.30 -61.50
C GLY A 292 7.65 11.26 -60.18
N TRP A 293 7.31 12.42 -59.60
CA TRP A 293 6.43 12.51 -58.43
C TRP A 293 4.99 12.87 -58.84
N ALA A 294 4.03 12.15 -58.29
CA ALA A 294 2.60 12.43 -58.45
C ALA A 294 1.92 12.53 -57.09
N ASN A 295 0.67 13.00 -57.05
CA ASN A 295 -0.14 12.84 -55.84
C ASN A 295 -0.39 11.35 -55.59
N ALA A 296 -0.38 10.94 -54.33
CA ALA A 296 -0.67 9.58 -53.95
C ALA A 296 -2.10 9.21 -54.35
N THR A 297 -2.28 7.98 -54.81
CA THR A 297 -3.60 7.44 -55.14
C THR A 297 -4.23 6.87 -53.89
N VAL A 298 -5.40 7.38 -53.54
CA VAL A 298 -6.21 6.84 -52.45
C VAL A 298 -6.84 5.54 -52.91
N ILE A 299 -6.49 4.45 -52.23
CA ILE A 299 -7.02 3.11 -52.47
C ILE A 299 -8.37 2.95 -51.76
N GLY A 300 -8.48 3.43 -50.53
CA GLY A 300 -9.72 3.47 -49.77
C GLY A 300 -9.52 3.92 -48.33
N THR A 301 -10.61 4.21 -47.62
CA THR A 301 -10.57 4.56 -46.19
C THR A 301 -10.14 3.37 -45.33
N TYR A 302 -9.56 3.64 -44.16
CA TYR A 302 -9.39 2.60 -43.15
C TYR A 302 -10.73 1.86 -42.90
N GLY A 303 -10.69 0.53 -42.78
CA GLY A 303 -11.89 -0.32 -42.75
C GLY A 303 -12.26 -1.01 -44.07
N ILE A 304 -11.63 -0.66 -45.20
CA ILE A 304 -11.95 -1.25 -46.52
C ILE A 304 -11.28 -2.62 -46.74
N SER A 305 -11.95 -3.51 -47.48
CA SER A 305 -11.36 -4.77 -47.97
C SER A 305 -10.15 -4.49 -48.90
N PRO A 306 -9.06 -5.29 -48.86
CA PRO A 306 -8.89 -6.54 -48.09
C PRO A 306 -8.47 -6.34 -46.62
N TRP A 307 -8.07 -5.13 -46.23
CA TRP A 307 -7.47 -4.87 -44.91
C TRP A 307 -8.48 -4.81 -43.75
N GLY A 308 -9.70 -4.37 -44.00
CA GLY A 308 -10.74 -4.20 -42.98
C GLY A 308 -10.29 -3.25 -41.86
N THR A 309 -10.76 -3.52 -40.65
CA THR A 309 -10.30 -2.86 -39.40
C THR A 309 -9.27 -3.71 -38.65
N GLY A 310 -8.64 -4.68 -39.34
CA GLY A 310 -7.77 -5.70 -38.74
C GLY A 310 -6.35 -5.24 -38.37
N VAL A 311 -6.09 -3.92 -38.34
CA VAL A 311 -4.78 -3.39 -37.95
C VAL A 311 -4.72 -3.27 -36.43
N SER A 312 -4.03 -4.22 -35.80
CA SER A 312 -3.65 -4.14 -34.39
C SER A 312 -2.58 -3.08 -34.20
N VAL A 313 -2.89 -1.99 -33.52
CA VAL A 313 -1.87 -1.05 -33.07
C VAL A 313 -1.30 -1.59 -31.78
N SER A 314 -0.01 -1.90 -31.73
CA SER A 314 0.59 -2.34 -30.48
C SER A 314 0.48 -1.21 -29.47
N ASP A 315 -0.18 -1.46 -28.34
CA ASP A 315 -0.14 -0.60 -27.16
C ASP A 315 1.25 -0.67 -26.52
N SER A 316 2.30 -0.29 -27.25
CA SER A 316 3.53 0.14 -26.60
C SER A 316 3.16 1.40 -25.84
N LEU A 317 2.87 1.29 -24.54
CA LEU A 317 2.62 2.41 -23.63
C LEU A 317 3.63 3.53 -23.90
N ALA A 318 3.19 4.78 -23.91
CA ALA A 318 3.94 5.86 -24.55
C ALA A 318 5.21 6.04 -23.72
N GLU A 319 6.38 6.02 -24.35
CA GLU A 319 7.60 6.21 -23.58
C GLU A 319 7.63 7.62 -23.03
N HIS A 320 7.58 7.71 -21.71
CA HIS A 320 7.75 8.93 -20.95
C HIS A 320 8.87 8.68 -19.95
N PRO A 321 10.14 8.89 -20.35
CA PRO A 321 11.25 8.53 -19.50
C PRO A 321 11.20 9.23 -18.13
N ALA A 322 11.52 8.49 -17.07
CA ALA A 322 11.74 9.03 -15.74
C ALA A 322 12.88 10.06 -15.81
N PRO A 323 12.66 11.33 -15.44
CA PRO A 323 13.70 12.34 -15.56
C PRO A 323 14.82 12.09 -14.55
N LEU A 324 16.05 12.26 -15.01
CA LEU A 324 17.27 12.18 -14.21
C LEU A 324 17.77 13.59 -13.93
N LEU A 325 17.82 13.99 -12.67
CA LEU A 325 18.27 15.31 -12.22
C LEU A 325 19.57 15.19 -11.44
N ARG A 326 20.45 16.19 -11.52
CA ARG A 326 21.66 16.25 -10.70
C ARG A 326 22.11 17.67 -10.38
N LYS A 327 22.88 17.80 -9.31
CA LYS A 327 23.58 19.03 -8.94
C LYS A 327 24.93 18.73 -8.29
N LYS A 328 25.95 19.47 -8.72
CA LYS A 328 27.27 19.52 -8.09
C LYS A 328 27.33 20.66 -7.07
N PHE A 329 28.03 20.44 -5.97
CA PHE A 329 28.29 21.45 -4.93
C PHE A 329 29.61 21.15 -4.22
N SER A 330 30.15 22.11 -3.48
CA SER A 330 31.43 21.96 -2.78
C SER A 330 31.31 22.31 -1.29
N ILE A 331 32.01 21.56 -0.44
CA ILE A 331 32.07 21.73 1.02
C ILE A 331 33.49 22.15 1.40
N GLY A 332 33.66 23.42 1.76
CA GLY A 332 34.97 24.00 2.07
C GLY A 332 35.40 23.87 3.54
N SER A 333 34.45 23.72 4.46
CA SER A 333 34.69 23.67 5.90
C SER A 333 34.21 22.34 6.51
N PRO A 334 34.80 21.89 7.64
CA PRO A 334 34.34 20.68 8.31
C PRO A 334 32.88 20.79 8.78
N ILE A 335 32.07 19.79 8.41
CA ILE A 335 30.66 19.69 8.79
C ILE A 335 30.47 18.86 10.07
N THR A 336 29.60 19.32 10.95
CA THR A 336 29.17 18.58 12.15
C THR A 336 27.95 17.73 11.86
N ASN A 337 27.06 18.21 10.99
CA ASN A 337 25.79 17.58 10.64
C ASN A 337 25.42 17.84 9.17
N ALA A 338 24.69 16.89 8.57
CA ALA A 338 24.17 17.05 7.21
C ALA A 338 22.85 16.28 7.06
N ARG A 339 21.78 17.01 6.73
CA ARG A 339 20.45 16.44 6.57
C ARG A 339 19.87 16.76 5.20
N LEU A 340 19.20 15.77 4.62
CA LEU A 340 18.47 15.92 3.37
C LEU A 340 16.98 15.93 3.65
N TYR A 341 16.31 17.01 3.26
CA TYR A 341 14.85 17.16 3.25
C TYR A 341 14.40 17.10 1.80
N TYR A 342 13.55 16.14 1.44
CA TYR A 342 13.02 16.05 0.08
C TYR A 342 11.54 15.70 0.06
N ALA A 343 10.84 16.24 -0.93
CA ALA A 343 9.48 15.90 -1.29
C ALA A 343 9.42 15.67 -2.80
N ALA A 344 8.51 14.81 -3.25
CA ALA A 344 8.29 14.53 -4.66
C ALA A 344 6.80 14.56 -5.00
N GLY A 345 6.47 15.10 -6.18
CA GLY A 345 5.26 14.72 -6.89
C GLY A 345 5.54 13.41 -7.60
N GLY A 346 5.06 12.30 -7.02
CA GLY A 346 5.46 10.95 -7.38
C GLY A 346 6.55 10.41 -6.45
N PHE A 347 7.57 9.73 -6.99
CA PHE A 347 8.65 9.12 -6.23
C PHE A 347 10.02 9.70 -6.58
N ALA A 348 10.99 9.58 -5.67
CA ALA A 348 12.37 10.02 -5.87
C ALA A 348 13.38 8.95 -5.44
N SER A 349 14.19 8.46 -6.38
CA SER A 349 15.34 7.60 -6.12
C SER A 349 16.62 8.45 -6.05
N ILE A 350 17.10 8.71 -4.84
CA ILE A 350 18.19 9.67 -4.58
C ILE A 350 19.53 8.97 -4.34
N ARG A 351 20.58 9.49 -4.98
CA ARG A 351 21.98 9.06 -4.79
C ARG A 351 22.88 10.26 -4.49
N ILE A 352 23.87 10.05 -3.62
CA ILE A 352 24.89 11.03 -3.25
C ILE A 352 26.25 10.37 -3.39
N ASN A 353 27.14 10.98 -4.17
CA ASN A 353 28.52 10.53 -4.38
C ASN A 353 28.65 9.02 -4.72
N GLY A 354 27.80 8.52 -5.62
CA GLY A 354 27.85 7.12 -6.04
C GLY A 354 27.08 6.14 -5.15
N ALA A 355 26.49 6.57 -4.03
CA ALA A 355 25.77 5.72 -3.08
C ALA A 355 24.28 6.12 -2.92
N PRO A 356 23.35 5.18 -2.65
CA PRO A 356 21.98 5.52 -2.29
C PRO A 356 21.93 6.44 -1.07
N ALA A 357 21.06 7.45 -1.08
CA ALA A 357 20.88 8.34 0.08
C ALA A 357 20.14 7.67 1.25
N SER A 358 19.35 6.63 0.96
CA SER A 358 18.67 5.78 1.95
C SER A 358 18.34 4.42 1.33
N ASP A 359 17.78 3.52 2.15
CA ASP A 359 17.20 2.25 1.74
C ASP A 359 15.68 2.34 1.44
N HIS A 360 15.13 3.56 1.38
CA HIS A 360 13.71 3.77 1.07
C HIS A 360 13.45 3.55 -0.41
N VAL A 361 12.33 2.90 -0.73
CA VAL A 361 11.80 2.72 -2.09
C VAL A 361 10.38 3.24 -2.15
N LEU A 362 9.84 3.52 -3.36
CA LEU A 362 8.47 4.02 -3.54
C LEU A 362 8.13 5.19 -2.57
N SER A 363 9.06 6.15 -2.48
CA SER A 363 9.09 7.23 -1.49
C SER A 363 9.12 8.60 -2.18
N PRO A 364 8.44 9.63 -1.65
CA PRO A 364 7.65 9.67 -0.40
C PRO A 364 6.31 8.92 -0.47
N GLY A 365 5.59 8.88 0.66
CA GLY A 365 4.27 8.25 0.74
C GLY A 365 3.20 8.93 -0.14
N PHE A 366 2.19 8.14 -0.53
CA PHE A 366 1.06 8.60 -1.36
C PHE A 366 0.02 9.33 -0.49
N THR A 367 -0.41 10.51 -0.94
CA THR A 367 -1.45 11.35 -0.32
C THR A 367 -2.32 12.00 -1.41
N ASN A 368 -3.40 12.67 -1.01
CA ASN A 368 -4.06 13.63 -1.88
C ASN A 368 -3.14 14.85 -2.08
N TYR A 369 -2.44 14.90 -3.21
CA TYR A 369 -1.40 15.90 -3.50
C TYR A 369 -1.93 17.34 -3.63
N ASP A 370 -3.24 17.55 -3.76
CA ASP A 370 -3.86 18.88 -3.71
C ASP A 370 -4.04 19.41 -2.28
N VAL A 371 -4.07 18.51 -1.28
CA VAL A 371 -4.22 18.87 0.14
C VAL A 371 -2.89 18.82 0.89
N GLN A 372 -2.13 17.74 0.72
CA GLN A 372 -0.82 17.56 1.32
C GLN A 372 0.12 16.71 0.47
N ALA A 373 1.43 16.96 0.60
CA ALA A 373 2.47 16.10 0.06
C ALA A 373 3.50 15.80 1.14
N GLN A 374 3.91 14.53 1.27
CA GLN A 374 4.87 14.15 2.30
C GLN A 374 6.30 14.51 1.91
N TYR A 375 7.08 14.95 2.90
CA TYR A 375 8.53 15.08 2.81
C TYR A 375 9.24 14.12 3.76
N VAL A 376 10.43 13.69 3.36
CA VAL A 376 11.30 12.78 4.11
C VAL A 376 12.55 13.51 4.59
N VAL A 377 13.05 13.12 5.76
CA VAL A 377 14.30 13.62 6.34
C VAL A 377 15.30 12.48 6.46
N LEU A 378 16.49 12.66 5.90
CA LEU A 378 17.59 11.68 5.95
C LEU A 378 18.82 12.30 6.60
N ASP A 379 19.53 11.53 7.44
CA ASP A 379 20.91 11.84 7.82
C ASP A 379 21.85 11.33 6.73
N VAL A 380 22.61 12.24 6.12
CA VAL A 380 23.43 11.96 4.94
C VAL A 380 24.89 12.38 5.13
N LYS A 381 25.29 12.71 6.37
CA LYS A 381 26.65 13.20 6.65
C LYS A 381 27.73 12.22 6.21
N SER A 382 27.51 10.92 6.41
CA SER A 382 28.46 9.86 6.07
C SER A 382 28.69 9.69 4.56
N LEU A 383 27.83 10.26 3.72
CA LEU A 383 27.93 10.19 2.26
C LEU A 383 28.72 11.35 1.67
N LEU A 384 29.09 12.35 2.48
CA LEU A 384 29.73 13.58 2.03
C LEU A 384 31.24 13.57 2.27
N VAL A 385 31.95 14.28 1.40
CA VAL A 385 33.39 14.48 1.48
C VAL A 385 33.73 15.97 1.51
N SER A 386 34.92 16.31 1.99
CA SER A 386 35.46 17.67 1.80
C SER A 386 35.74 17.91 0.32
N GLY A 387 35.47 19.13 -0.16
CA GLY A 387 35.58 19.48 -1.57
C GLY A 387 34.30 19.14 -2.34
N ASP A 388 34.46 18.62 -3.55
CA ASP A 388 33.38 18.45 -4.51
C ASP A 388 32.50 17.23 -4.21
N ASN A 389 31.19 17.45 -4.24
CA ASN A 389 30.14 16.46 -4.03
C ASN A 389 29.09 16.55 -5.15
N ALA A 390 28.36 15.46 -5.37
CA ALA A 390 27.20 15.44 -6.25
C ALA A 390 26.01 14.73 -5.60
N ILE A 391 24.83 15.26 -5.90
CA ILE A 391 23.54 14.62 -5.64
C ILE A 391 22.84 14.40 -6.98
N ALA A 392 22.21 13.25 -7.12
CA ALA A 392 21.41 12.93 -8.29
C ALA A 392 20.12 12.19 -7.91
N VAL A 393 19.08 12.39 -8.71
CA VAL A 393 17.72 11.91 -8.45
C VAL A 393 17.11 11.41 -9.75
N GLU A 394 16.51 10.23 -9.72
CA GLU A 394 15.58 9.78 -10.77
C GLU A 394 14.16 9.88 -10.22
N LEU A 395 13.24 10.49 -10.96
CA LEU A 395 11.85 10.70 -10.52
C LEU A 395 10.88 9.71 -11.18
N GLY A 396 10.06 9.07 -10.37
CA GLY A 396 8.95 8.23 -10.81
C GLY A 396 7.60 8.93 -10.66
N ARG A 397 6.60 8.47 -11.40
CA ARG A 397 5.25 9.04 -11.46
C ARG A 397 4.38 8.69 -10.27
N GLY A 398 4.44 7.44 -9.81
CA GLY A 398 3.51 6.94 -8.79
C GLY A 398 2.06 7.30 -9.11
N HIS A 399 1.28 7.69 -8.10
CA HIS A 399 -0.09 8.18 -8.28
C HIS A 399 -0.18 9.65 -8.71
N TYR A 400 0.94 10.37 -8.79
CA TYR A 400 0.95 11.81 -9.13
C TYR A 400 0.90 12.04 -10.63
N GLY A 401 1.67 11.28 -11.40
CA GLY A 401 1.87 11.51 -12.84
C GLY A 401 1.50 10.34 -13.74
N MET A 402 0.64 9.43 -13.28
CA MET A 402 0.31 8.21 -14.02
C MET A 402 -0.35 8.51 -15.37
N THR A 403 0.17 7.98 -16.46
CA THR A 403 -0.25 8.36 -17.81
C THR A 403 -1.20 7.36 -18.47
N ASN A 404 -1.26 6.12 -17.97
CA ASN A 404 -2.01 5.06 -18.62
C ASN A 404 -3.42 4.91 -18.04
N PRO A 405 -4.44 4.67 -18.88
CA PRO A 405 -5.79 4.35 -18.42
C PRO A 405 -5.83 3.12 -17.51
N ASN A 406 -6.53 3.25 -16.40
CA ASN A 406 -6.80 2.18 -15.45
C ASN A 406 -8.26 2.28 -14.94
N VAL A 407 -8.76 1.22 -14.30
CA VAL A 407 -10.17 1.15 -13.84
C VAL A 407 -10.59 2.30 -12.91
N TRP A 408 -9.64 2.87 -12.16
CA TRP A 408 -9.88 3.93 -11.18
C TRP A 408 -9.68 5.33 -11.75
N ASN A 409 -9.33 5.42 -13.04
CA ASN A 409 -9.10 6.67 -13.74
C ASN A 409 -8.08 7.59 -13.07
N TRP A 410 -7.08 7.03 -12.39
CA TRP A 410 -6.04 7.80 -11.70
C TRP A 410 -5.25 8.74 -12.64
N GLN A 411 -5.19 8.44 -13.94
CA GLN A 411 -4.63 9.35 -14.96
C GLN A 411 -5.43 10.65 -15.14
N ASN A 412 -6.64 10.72 -14.58
CA ASN A 412 -7.53 11.88 -14.60
C ASN A 412 -7.64 12.55 -13.21
N ALA A 413 -6.82 12.16 -12.22
CA ALA A 413 -6.84 12.79 -10.90
C ALA A 413 -6.59 14.31 -11.01
N PRO A 414 -7.22 15.15 -10.18
CA PRO A 414 -7.16 16.62 -10.29
C PRO A 414 -5.77 17.20 -9.98
N TRP A 415 -4.93 16.46 -9.26
CA TRP A 415 -3.55 16.82 -8.97
C TRP A 415 -2.56 16.37 -10.05
N HIS A 416 -3.02 15.71 -11.11
CA HIS A 416 -2.17 15.05 -12.09
C HIS A 416 -1.17 16.00 -12.77
N ALA A 417 0.11 15.64 -12.72
CA ALA A 417 1.18 16.34 -13.41
C ALA A 417 2.44 15.48 -13.57
N GLU A 418 3.40 15.96 -14.36
CA GLU A 418 4.71 15.32 -14.51
C GLU A 418 5.52 15.32 -13.20
N PRO A 419 6.38 14.31 -12.96
CA PRO A 419 7.12 14.19 -11.71
C PRO A 419 7.93 15.44 -11.35
N ALA A 420 7.89 15.80 -10.07
CA ALA A 420 8.50 17.02 -9.56
C ALA A 420 9.29 16.75 -8.27
N LEU A 421 10.38 17.49 -8.07
CA LEU A 421 11.24 17.41 -6.89
C LEU A 421 11.30 18.76 -6.17
N LYS A 422 11.16 18.75 -4.85
CA LYS A 422 11.55 19.88 -3.99
C LYS A 422 12.47 19.38 -2.88
N LEU A 423 13.59 20.06 -2.69
CA LEU A 423 14.69 19.54 -1.89
C LEU A 423 15.47 20.66 -1.21
N ILE A 424 15.80 20.44 0.07
CA ILE A 424 16.76 21.22 0.84
C ILE A 424 17.78 20.27 1.48
N PHE A 425 19.03 20.51 1.17
CA PHE A 425 20.19 19.91 1.82
C PHE A 425 20.69 20.90 2.89
N SER A 426 20.53 20.58 4.17
CA SER A 426 20.99 21.42 5.29
C SER A 426 22.36 20.94 5.79
N LEU A 427 23.36 21.81 5.74
CA LEU A 427 24.71 21.58 6.25
C LEU A 427 24.95 22.44 7.48
N GLU A 428 25.49 21.85 8.53
CA GLU A 428 25.94 22.56 9.74
C GLU A 428 27.46 22.38 9.88
N PHE A 429 28.17 23.48 10.10
CA PHE A 429 29.62 23.51 10.20
C PHE A 429 30.10 23.54 11.65
N ALA A 430 31.38 23.21 11.86
CA ALA A 430 32.00 23.20 13.19
C ALA A 430 32.01 24.57 13.90
N ASP A 431 31.90 25.67 13.16
CA ASP A 431 31.78 27.04 13.70
C ASP A 431 30.33 27.43 14.05
N GLY A 432 29.37 26.52 13.86
CA GLY A 432 27.94 26.74 14.10
C GLY A 432 27.20 27.41 12.93
N SER A 433 27.88 27.77 11.85
CA SER A 433 27.22 28.30 10.65
C SER A 433 26.44 27.21 9.91
N LYS A 434 25.40 27.61 9.16
CA LYS A 434 24.58 26.70 8.33
C LYS A 434 24.60 27.12 6.87
N GLN A 435 24.63 26.15 5.96
CA GLN A 435 24.46 26.35 4.52
C GLN A 435 23.33 25.45 4.01
N ARG A 436 22.52 25.97 3.09
CA ARG A 436 21.48 25.21 2.39
C ARG A 436 21.83 25.06 0.92
N ILE A 437 21.72 23.84 0.39
CA ILE A 437 21.73 23.57 -1.06
C ILE A 437 20.31 23.20 -1.43
N VAL A 438 19.75 23.87 -2.44
CA VAL A 438 18.32 23.79 -2.74
C VAL A 438 18.07 23.26 -4.15
N SER A 439 16.86 22.73 -4.38
CA SER A 439 16.28 22.56 -5.70
C SER A 439 15.97 23.91 -6.36
N ASP A 440 16.58 24.17 -7.51
CA ASP A 440 16.54 25.43 -8.26
C ASP A 440 16.85 25.18 -9.76
N PRO A 441 16.74 26.18 -10.65
CA PRO A 441 17.07 26.03 -12.08
C PRO A 441 18.54 25.69 -12.40
N LEU A 442 19.44 25.70 -11.41
CA LEU A 442 20.85 25.33 -11.62
C LEU A 442 21.05 23.82 -11.67
N TRP A 443 20.05 23.04 -11.26
CA TRP A 443 20.04 21.60 -11.47
C TRP A 443 20.06 21.27 -12.97
N LYS A 444 20.82 20.24 -13.31
CA LYS A 444 20.86 19.66 -14.65
C LYS A 444 19.94 18.47 -14.74
N MET A 445 19.42 18.21 -15.93
CA MET A 445 18.46 17.16 -16.20
C MET A 445 18.67 16.51 -17.57
N THR A 446 18.40 15.22 -17.65
CA THR A 446 18.26 14.44 -18.88
C THR A 446 17.15 13.40 -18.71
N ASP A 447 16.80 12.70 -19.78
CA ASP A 447 15.90 11.55 -19.71
C ASP A 447 16.67 10.33 -19.17
N GLY A 448 16.04 9.57 -18.27
CA GLY A 448 16.64 8.41 -17.62
C GLY A 448 16.47 7.08 -18.38
N PRO A 449 17.08 6.01 -17.86
CA PRO A 449 16.99 4.67 -18.45
C PRO A 449 15.64 4.00 -18.23
N THR A 450 14.88 4.41 -17.20
CA THR A 450 13.49 3.98 -17.03
C THR A 450 12.63 4.75 -18.03
N ARG A 451 12.26 4.09 -19.12
CA ARG A 451 11.52 4.67 -20.27
C ARG A 451 10.03 4.79 -20.02
N LEU A 452 9.51 3.99 -19.10
CA LEU A 452 8.14 4.00 -18.63
C LEU A 452 8.09 3.43 -17.22
N ASP A 453 7.27 4.04 -16.37
CA ASP A 453 6.92 3.53 -15.06
C ASP A 453 5.41 3.66 -14.80
N ASP A 454 4.79 2.58 -14.31
CA ASP A 454 3.37 2.50 -13.99
C ASP A 454 3.13 1.50 -12.85
N LEU A 455 2.29 1.87 -11.88
CA LEU A 455 2.01 1.01 -10.73
C LEU A 455 1.28 -0.29 -11.12
N TRP A 456 0.45 -0.28 -12.16
CA TRP A 456 -0.26 -1.47 -12.67
C TRP A 456 0.48 -2.09 -13.86
N GLY A 457 1.02 -1.26 -14.75
CA GLY A 457 1.68 -1.69 -15.99
C GLY A 457 3.11 -2.21 -15.82
N GLY A 458 3.80 -1.88 -14.72
CA GLY A 458 5.22 -2.19 -14.51
C GLY A 458 6.16 -1.15 -15.13
N GLU A 459 7.40 -1.55 -15.39
CA GLU A 459 8.46 -0.65 -15.89
C GLU A 459 9.09 -1.14 -17.20
N ASN A 460 9.38 -0.20 -18.09
CA ASN A 460 10.27 -0.43 -19.23
C ASN A 460 11.62 0.22 -18.93
N TYR A 461 12.68 -0.57 -18.89
CA TYR A 461 14.04 -0.10 -18.64
C TYR A 461 14.95 -0.44 -19.82
N ASP A 462 15.61 0.57 -20.38
CA ASP A 462 16.59 0.41 -21.46
C ASP A 462 18.00 0.76 -20.96
N ALA A 463 18.83 -0.27 -20.81
CA ALA A 463 20.19 -0.14 -20.31
C ALA A 463 21.08 0.70 -21.22
N LYS A 464 20.74 0.89 -22.51
CA LYS A 464 21.50 1.78 -23.40
C LYS A 464 21.45 3.24 -22.97
N HIS A 465 20.41 3.61 -22.23
CA HIS A 465 20.20 4.94 -21.71
C HIS A 465 20.71 5.09 -20.27
N ALA A 466 21.31 4.05 -19.69
CA ALA A 466 21.97 4.16 -18.39
C ALA A 466 23.17 5.12 -18.52
N VAL A 467 23.36 5.99 -17.53
CA VAL A 467 24.43 7.00 -17.53
C VAL A 467 25.42 6.72 -16.39
N PRO A 468 26.47 5.90 -16.61
CA PRO A 468 27.42 5.57 -15.54
C PRO A 468 28.07 6.80 -14.90
N GLY A 469 28.13 6.81 -13.57
CA GLY A 469 28.80 7.86 -12.79
C GLY A 469 28.07 9.20 -12.70
N TYR A 470 26.85 9.33 -13.24
CA TYR A 470 26.05 10.58 -13.22
C TYR A 470 25.88 11.19 -11.81
N ASP A 471 25.92 10.34 -10.78
CA ASP A 471 25.77 10.64 -9.36
C ASP A 471 27.10 10.95 -8.65
N THR A 472 28.20 11.10 -9.40
CA THR A 472 29.52 11.46 -8.89
C THR A 472 29.92 12.90 -9.24
N ALA A 473 30.80 13.49 -8.44
CA ALA A 473 31.25 14.87 -8.60
C ALA A 473 32.16 15.09 -9.83
N THR A 474 32.74 14.02 -10.37
CA THR A 474 33.62 14.02 -11.55
C THR A 474 32.86 13.96 -12.88
N PHE A 475 31.56 13.69 -12.85
CA PHE A 475 30.74 13.60 -14.05
C PHE A 475 30.59 14.94 -14.77
N ASN A 476 30.73 14.94 -16.08
CA ASN A 476 30.51 16.11 -16.94
C ASN A 476 29.07 16.14 -17.44
N ASP A 477 28.28 17.08 -16.92
CA ASP A 477 26.87 17.29 -17.26
C ASP A 477 26.65 18.46 -18.23
N GLY A 478 27.69 18.90 -18.94
CA GLY A 478 27.62 20.04 -19.85
C GLY A 478 26.61 19.86 -21.00
N SER A 479 26.29 18.63 -21.39
CA SER A 479 25.27 18.30 -22.39
C SER A 479 23.85 18.22 -21.81
N TRP A 480 23.70 18.22 -20.49
CA TRP A 480 22.40 18.14 -19.84
C TRP A 480 21.71 19.51 -19.84
N ARG A 481 20.40 19.48 -20.08
CA ARG A 481 19.56 20.69 -20.02
C ARG A 481 19.34 21.12 -18.58
N SER A 482 19.04 22.39 -18.33
CA SER A 482 18.62 22.83 -16.99
C SER A 482 17.23 22.29 -16.66
N ALA A 483 17.01 21.92 -15.40
CA ALA A 483 15.69 21.61 -14.87
C ALA A 483 14.80 22.87 -14.90
N LYS A 484 13.48 22.67 -15.04
CA LYS A 484 12.50 23.76 -15.06
C LYS A 484 11.85 23.90 -13.69
N ILE A 485 11.55 25.13 -13.27
CA ILE A 485 10.62 25.35 -12.16
C ILE A 485 9.24 24.94 -12.65
N VAL A 486 8.58 24.11 -11.85
CA VAL A 486 7.21 23.63 -12.08
C VAL A 486 6.36 23.98 -10.87
N VAL A 487 5.03 23.81 -10.99
CA VAL A 487 4.12 24.07 -9.87
C VAL A 487 4.31 23.04 -8.75
N GLY A 488 4.46 21.76 -9.12
CA GLY A 488 4.51 20.63 -8.19
C GLY A 488 3.18 20.39 -7.46
N PRO A 489 3.17 19.48 -6.47
CA PRO A 489 2.03 19.30 -5.56
C PRO A 489 1.58 20.62 -4.92
N LYS A 490 0.27 20.87 -4.90
CA LYS A 490 -0.33 22.10 -4.33
C LYS A 490 -0.44 22.03 -2.80
N GLY A 491 -0.53 20.81 -2.27
CA GLY A 491 -0.73 20.55 -0.86
C GLY A 491 0.41 21.02 0.04
N LEU A 492 0.11 21.14 1.33
CA LEU A 492 1.10 21.46 2.36
C LEU A 492 2.16 20.36 2.45
N LEU A 493 3.42 20.76 2.62
CA LEU A 493 4.50 19.80 2.90
C LEU A 493 4.45 19.39 4.37
N VAL A 494 4.23 18.10 4.61
CA VAL A 494 4.16 17.49 5.95
C VAL A 494 5.16 16.34 6.07
N ASN A 495 5.68 16.06 7.25
CA ASN A 495 6.65 14.99 7.42
C ASN A 495 5.99 13.62 7.21
N GLN A 496 6.72 12.73 6.53
CA GLN A 496 6.40 11.32 6.49
C GLN A 496 6.60 10.69 7.88
N ARG A 497 5.50 10.55 8.62
CA ARG A 497 5.52 9.98 9.97
C ARG A 497 5.39 8.47 9.99
N GLN A 498 4.65 7.86 9.07
CA GLN A 498 4.57 6.41 9.00
C GLN A 498 5.91 5.78 8.56
N PRO A 499 6.19 4.50 8.91
CA PRO A 499 7.39 3.82 8.47
C PRO A 499 7.56 3.85 6.94
N PRO A 500 8.79 4.03 6.43
CA PRO A 500 9.04 4.05 4.99
C PRO A 500 8.88 2.66 4.37
N THR A 501 8.57 2.63 3.07
CA THR A 501 8.61 1.40 2.28
C THR A 501 10.06 1.00 2.02
N ARG A 502 10.38 -0.29 2.19
CA ARG A 502 11.72 -0.87 2.01
C ARG A 502 11.65 -2.21 1.28
N ILE A 503 12.79 -2.63 0.72
CA ILE A 503 13.02 -4.04 0.41
C ILE A 503 13.32 -4.75 1.75
N THR A 504 12.36 -5.49 2.29
CA THR A 504 12.46 -6.10 3.63
C THR A 504 13.06 -7.51 3.61
N GLN A 505 12.94 -8.20 2.48
CA GLN A 505 13.46 -9.54 2.30
C GLN A 505 13.79 -9.80 0.82
N SER A 506 14.68 -10.75 0.57
CA SER A 506 14.92 -11.30 -0.79
C SER A 506 14.78 -12.81 -0.76
N LEU A 507 13.99 -13.34 -1.69
CA LEU A 507 13.65 -14.76 -1.78
C LEU A 507 14.29 -15.35 -3.03
N SER A 508 14.96 -16.48 -2.86
CA SER A 508 15.43 -17.31 -3.98
C SER A 508 14.27 -18.13 -4.57
N PRO A 509 14.32 -18.45 -5.87
CA PRO A 509 13.36 -19.33 -6.50
C PRO A 509 13.29 -20.71 -5.83
N THR A 510 12.09 -21.28 -5.73
CA THR A 510 11.90 -22.68 -5.32
C THR A 510 11.96 -23.63 -6.51
N SER A 511 11.58 -23.17 -7.70
CA SER A 511 11.69 -23.92 -8.95
C SER A 511 11.74 -23.00 -10.17
N ILE A 512 12.36 -23.48 -11.24
CA ILE A 512 12.32 -22.89 -12.58
C ILE A 512 11.88 -23.99 -13.54
N SER A 513 10.89 -23.71 -14.38
CA SER A 513 10.35 -24.61 -15.40
C SER A 513 10.28 -23.92 -16.76
N GLU A 514 10.16 -24.69 -17.84
CA GLU A 514 10.02 -24.18 -19.21
C GLU A 514 8.75 -24.81 -19.85
N PRO A 515 7.54 -24.32 -19.53
CA PRO A 515 6.29 -24.91 -20.02
C PRO A 515 6.16 -24.85 -21.54
N THR A 516 6.71 -23.82 -22.18
CA THR A 516 6.88 -23.74 -23.64
C THR A 516 8.29 -23.26 -23.96
N LYS A 517 8.86 -23.71 -25.09
CA LYS A 517 10.23 -23.37 -25.46
C LYS A 517 10.45 -21.84 -25.43
N GLY A 518 11.43 -21.38 -24.67
CA GLY A 518 11.78 -19.95 -24.52
C GLY A 518 10.91 -19.16 -23.54
N THR A 519 9.94 -19.81 -22.88
CA THR A 519 9.13 -19.24 -21.81
C THR A 519 9.44 -19.96 -20.51
N PHE A 520 10.04 -19.26 -19.56
CA PHE A 520 10.39 -19.83 -18.26
C PHE A 520 9.41 -19.37 -17.19
N VAL A 521 9.02 -20.26 -16.27
CA VAL A 521 8.20 -19.92 -15.10
C VAL A 521 8.98 -20.23 -13.84
N VAL A 522 9.11 -19.19 -13.00
CA VAL A 522 9.86 -19.16 -11.76
C VAL A 522 8.87 -19.07 -10.61
N ALA A 523 8.96 -20.00 -9.66
CA ALA A 523 8.11 -19.99 -8.47
C ALA A 523 8.91 -19.51 -7.25
N PHE A 524 8.24 -18.79 -6.36
CA PHE A 524 8.76 -18.36 -5.07
C PHE A 524 8.03 -19.04 -3.90
N PRO A 525 8.61 -19.03 -2.68
CA PRO A 525 8.06 -19.77 -1.54
C PRO A 525 6.64 -19.36 -1.12
N ARG A 526 6.21 -18.13 -1.43
CA ARG A 526 4.92 -17.56 -1.03
C ARG A 526 4.51 -16.42 -1.97
N VAL A 527 3.25 -16.04 -1.91
CA VAL A 527 2.76 -14.77 -2.48
C VAL A 527 3.40 -13.59 -1.72
N ILE A 528 3.87 -12.60 -2.47
CA ILE A 528 4.50 -11.37 -1.96
C ILE A 528 4.01 -10.14 -2.72
N ALA A 529 4.18 -8.97 -2.10
CA ALA A 529 4.23 -7.69 -2.81
C ALA A 529 5.69 -7.29 -3.08
N GLY A 530 5.99 -6.82 -4.28
CA GLY A 530 7.31 -6.31 -4.67
C GLY A 530 7.64 -6.54 -6.14
N TRP A 531 8.83 -7.03 -6.45
CA TRP A 531 9.27 -7.24 -7.84
C TRP A 531 10.37 -8.30 -7.95
N ALA A 532 10.74 -8.68 -9.18
CA ALA A 532 11.91 -9.51 -9.45
C ALA A 532 13.12 -8.63 -9.76
N GLN A 533 14.26 -8.93 -9.14
CA GLN A 533 15.57 -8.55 -9.67
C GLN A 533 16.00 -9.63 -10.66
N ILE A 534 16.42 -9.23 -11.86
CA ILE A 534 16.96 -10.15 -12.87
C ILE A 534 18.37 -9.76 -13.28
N THR A 535 19.22 -10.75 -13.55
CA THR A 535 20.59 -10.56 -14.06
C THR A 535 20.79 -11.43 -15.30
N VAL A 536 21.10 -10.79 -16.44
CA VAL A 536 21.16 -11.47 -17.74
C VAL A 536 22.41 -11.02 -18.50
N THR A 537 23.03 -11.92 -19.27
CA THR A 537 24.03 -11.59 -20.28
C THR A 537 23.46 -11.90 -21.66
N GLY A 538 23.50 -10.95 -22.59
CA GLY A 538 22.99 -11.17 -23.94
C GLY A 538 23.33 -10.02 -24.90
N PRO A 539 22.96 -10.15 -26.18
CA PRO A 539 23.17 -9.11 -27.18
C PRO A 539 22.41 -7.82 -26.87
N ALA A 540 22.91 -6.70 -27.39
CA ALA A 540 22.24 -5.41 -27.30
C ALA A 540 20.82 -5.47 -27.91
N ASN A 541 19.87 -4.72 -27.35
CA ASN A 541 18.44 -4.72 -27.70
C ASN A 541 17.69 -6.02 -27.40
N THR A 542 18.31 -7.03 -26.80
CA THR A 542 17.55 -8.18 -26.31
C THR A 542 16.57 -7.70 -25.27
N ARG A 543 15.27 -7.98 -25.46
CA ARG A 543 14.20 -7.61 -24.54
C ARG A 543 13.82 -8.80 -23.68
N ILE A 544 14.10 -8.70 -22.39
CA ILE A 544 13.59 -9.62 -21.37
C ILE A 544 12.25 -9.10 -20.88
N THR A 545 11.19 -9.90 -20.98
CA THR A 545 9.87 -9.56 -20.43
C THR A 545 9.61 -10.38 -19.18
N VAL A 546 9.13 -9.72 -18.13
CA VAL A 546 8.83 -10.32 -16.82
C VAL A 546 7.35 -10.09 -16.50
N ASN A 547 6.53 -11.14 -16.55
CA ASN A 547 5.12 -11.10 -16.19
C ASN A 547 4.91 -11.70 -14.80
N TYR A 548 4.07 -11.08 -13.98
CA TYR A 548 3.89 -11.44 -12.57
C TYR A 548 2.46 -11.92 -12.29
N GLY A 549 2.32 -12.95 -11.45
CA GLY A 549 1.00 -13.41 -11.00
C GLY A 549 1.01 -14.30 -9.76
N GLU A 550 -0.14 -14.36 -9.08
CA GLU A 550 -0.39 -15.20 -7.90
C GLU A 550 -0.75 -16.65 -8.24
N LYS A 551 -1.08 -16.93 -9.51
CA LYS A 551 -1.66 -18.20 -9.97
C LYS A 551 -0.96 -18.70 -11.24
N LEU A 552 -1.04 -20.01 -11.44
CA LEU A 552 -0.66 -20.66 -12.69
C LEU A 552 -1.91 -21.14 -13.44
N GLN A 553 -1.83 -21.13 -14.76
CA GLN A 553 -2.73 -21.82 -15.66
C GLN A 553 -2.49 -23.33 -15.60
N ALA A 554 -3.40 -24.12 -16.19
CA ALA A 554 -3.27 -25.58 -16.26
C ALA A 554 -2.04 -26.04 -17.05
N ASP A 555 -1.54 -25.24 -17.99
CA ASP A 555 -0.33 -25.52 -18.79
C ASP A 555 0.97 -25.11 -18.10
N GLY A 556 0.90 -24.58 -16.87
CA GLY A 556 2.05 -24.13 -16.09
C GLY A 556 2.49 -22.69 -16.37
N THR A 557 1.84 -21.96 -17.29
CA THR A 557 2.09 -20.53 -17.52
C THR A 557 1.46 -19.65 -16.44
N VAL A 558 1.90 -18.40 -16.30
CA VAL A 558 1.42 -17.49 -15.23
C VAL A 558 0.08 -16.84 -15.61
N VAL A 559 -0.84 -16.73 -14.65
CA VAL A 559 -2.07 -15.94 -14.79
C VAL A 559 -1.76 -14.47 -14.49
N TYR A 560 -1.39 -13.73 -15.53
CA TYR A 560 -1.15 -12.27 -15.47
C TYR A 560 -2.03 -11.47 -16.44
N GLN A 561 -2.75 -12.15 -17.34
CA GLN A 561 -3.71 -11.49 -18.23
C GLN A 561 -5.05 -11.41 -17.49
N GLN A 562 -5.57 -10.20 -17.34
CA GLN A 562 -6.82 -9.93 -16.63
C GLN A 562 -7.82 -9.25 -17.57
N PRO A 563 -9.13 -9.21 -17.22
CA PRO A 563 -10.11 -8.49 -18.01
C PRO A 563 -9.63 -7.06 -18.23
N SER A 564 -9.77 -6.56 -19.46
CA SER A 564 -9.34 -5.23 -19.92
C SER A 564 -9.84 -4.06 -19.06
N GLN A 565 -10.70 -4.31 -18.07
CA GLN A 565 -11.23 -3.34 -17.12
C GLN A 565 -10.15 -2.72 -16.22
N TYR A 566 -9.17 -3.49 -15.69
CA TYR A 566 -8.21 -2.99 -14.70
C TYR A 566 -7.09 -2.14 -15.31
N PHE A 567 -6.49 -2.67 -16.37
CA PHE A 567 -5.42 -2.01 -17.11
C PHE A 567 -5.39 -2.56 -18.53
N VAL A 568 -5.32 -1.69 -19.53
CA VAL A 568 -5.37 -2.10 -20.93
C VAL A 568 -3.99 -2.59 -21.37
N ASN A 569 -3.86 -3.91 -21.57
CA ASN A 569 -2.65 -4.62 -22.00
C ASN A 569 -1.45 -4.48 -21.02
N ASN A 570 -0.55 -5.47 -20.99
CA ASN A 570 0.71 -5.36 -20.23
C ASN A 570 0.59 -5.21 -18.70
N PHE A 571 -0.54 -5.64 -18.11
CA PHE A 571 -0.72 -5.67 -16.66
C PHE A 571 0.40 -6.45 -15.95
N GLN A 572 0.91 -5.89 -14.85
CA GLN A 572 2.05 -6.38 -14.07
C GLN A 572 3.20 -6.89 -14.96
N THR A 573 3.77 -6.04 -15.82
CA THR A 573 4.79 -6.49 -16.76
C THR A 573 6.00 -5.55 -16.84
N ASP A 574 7.16 -6.06 -16.43
CA ASP A 574 8.42 -5.34 -16.63
C ASP A 574 9.10 -5.75 -17.95
N ARG A 575 9.84 -4.82 -18.56
CA ARG A 575 10.64 -5.05 -19.77
C ARG A 575 12.04 -4.49 -19.57
N PHE A 576 13.04 -5.35 -19.75
CA PHE A 576 14.45 -4.99 -19.65
C PHE A 576 15.13 -5.14 -21.01
N PHE A 577 15.62 -4.03 -21.57
CA PHE A 577 16.37 -4.01 -22.82
C PHE A 577 17.87 -3.95 -22.51
N LEU A 578 18.61 -4.95 -22.96
CA LEU A 578 20.06 -5.06 -22.71
C LEU A 578 20.86 -4.05 -23.54
N ALA A 579 21.90 -3.50 -22.93
CA ALA A 579 22.90 -2.68 -23.62
C ALA A 579 23.86 -3.54 -24.45
N GLY A 580 24.02 -4.82 -24.10
CA GLY A 580 24.88 -5.76 -24.82
C GLY A 580 26.35 -5.60 -24.49
N THR A 581 26.66 -5.36 -23.22
CA THR A 581 28.03 -5.04 -22.76
C THR A 581 29.00 -6.23 -22.81
N GLY A 582 28.49 -7.44 -23.00
CA GLY A 582 29.26 -8.69 -22.87
C GLY A 582 29.50 -9.14 -21.42
N SER A 583 29.06 -8.35 -20.43
CA SER A 583 29.04 -8.70 -19.01
C SER A 583 27.60 -8.86 -18.51
N PRO A 584 27.37 -9.48 -17.34
CA PRO A 584 26.03 -9.54 -16.75
C PRO A 584 25.47 -8.15 -16.47
N GLU A 585 24.23 -7.92 -16.90
CA GLU A 585 23.47 -6.70 -16.68
C GLU A 585 22.31 -7.00 -15.73
N THR A 586 22.12 -6.16 -14.71
CA THR A 586 21.08 -6.34 -13.69
C THR A 586 20.01 -5.27 -13.81
N PHE A 587 18.75 -5.70 -13.73
CA PHE A 587 17.58 -4.83 -13.68
C PHE A 587 16.77 -5.09 -12.41
N GLU A 588 16.30 -4.00 -11.81
CA GLU A 588 15.35 -3.99 -10.71
C GLU A 588 14.44 -2.75 -10.87
N PRO A 589 13.10 -2.91 -10.82
CA PRO A 589 12.16 -1.80 -10.83
C PRO A 589 12.40 -0.79 -9.69
N LYS A 590 12.06 0.48 -9.92
CA LYS A 590 12.22 1.57 -8.92
C LYS A 590 10.93 2.22 -8.49
N PHE A 591 9.91 2.20 -9.35
CA PHE A 591 8.72 3.06 -9.27
C PHE A 591 7.41 2.27 -9.39
N SER A 592 7.48 0.94 -9.46
CA SER A 592 6.34 0.03 -9.55
C SER A 592 6.51 -1.19 -8.64
N TYR A 593 5.40 -1.80 -8.22
CA TYR A 593 5.39 -3.06 -7.47
C TYR A 593 4.25 -3.96 -7.96
N LYS A 594 4.34 -5.26 -7.67
CA LYS A 594 3.46 -6.32 -8.16
C LYS A 594 3.09 -7.26 -7.01
N GLY A 595 1.89 -7.86 -7.08
CA GLY A 595 1.50 -9.00 -6.26
C GLY A 595 1.75 -10.30 -7.02
N PHE A 596 2.57 -11.19 -6.47
CA PHE A 596 2.92 -12.45 -7.15
C PHE A 596 3.52 -13.52 -6.24
N GLN A 597 3.36 -14.77 -6.69
CA GLN A 597 4.20 -15.90 -6.27
C GLN A 597 5.01 -16.45 -7.45
N TYR A 598 4.55 -16.21 -8.68
CA TYR A 598 5.12 -16.74 -9.90
C TYR A 598 5.53 -15.61 -10.83
N VAL A 599 6.64 -15.82 -11.52
CA VAL A 599 7.16 -14.94 -12.56
C VAL A 599 7.32 -15.73 -13.85
N GLN A 600 6.77 -15.21 -14.95
CA GLN A 600 7.00 -15.73 -16.28
C GLN A 600 8.00 -14.85 -17.03
N LEU A 601 9.04 -15.47 -17.57
CA LEU A 601 10.10 -14.83 -18.33
C LEU A 601 10.01 -15.22 -19.80
N SER A 602 10.11 -14.24 -20.69
CA SER A 602 10.26 -14.47 -22.13
C SER A 602 11.32 -13.55 -22.73
N GLY A 603 11.87 -13.95 -23.88
CA GLY A 603 12.98 -13.24 -24.55
C GLY A 603 14.36 -13.51 -23.94
N TRP A 604 14.46 -14.48 -23.03
CA TRP A 604 15.73 -14.89 -22.43
C TRP A 604 16.65 -15.56 -23.47
N PRO A 605 17.97 -15.30 -23.48
CA PRO A 605 18.89 -15.91 -24.44
C PRO A 605 18.88 -17.46 -24.40
N GLU A 606 18.52 -18.11 -25.51
CA GLU A 606 18.41 -19.59 -25.59
C GLU A 606 19.72 -20.31 -25.24
N SER A 607 20.87 -19.71 -25.56
CA SER A 607 22.19 -20.29 -25.28
C SER A 607 22.53 -20.35 -23.79
N SER A 608 21.79 -19.64 -22.92
CA SER A 608 22.03 -19.58 -21.49
C SER A 608 20.71 -19.41 -20.72
N PRO A 609 19.93 -20.48 -20.52
CA PRO A 609 18.66 -20.42 -19.78
C PRO A 609 18.85 -19.90 -18.34
N PRO A 610 17.81 -19.30 -17.74
CA PRO A 610 17.90 -18.67 -16.42
C PRO A 610 18.22 -19.67 -15.31
N LYS A 611 19.13 -19.28 -14.41
CA LYS A 611 19.46 -20.02 -13.19
C LYS A 611 18.85 -19.35 -11.97
N ALA A 612 18.75 -20.09 -10.87
CA ALA A 612 18.24 -19.55 -9.60
C ALA A 612 19.05 -18.36 -9.07
N SER A 613 20.34 -18.26 -9.41
CA SER A 613 21.20 -17.11 -9.07
C SER A 613 20.87 -15.84 -9.85
N ASP A 614 20.20 -15.98 -10.99
CA ASP A 614 19.97 -14.89 -11.93
C ASP A 614 18.71 -14.09 -11.57
N ILE A 615 17.91 -14.60 -10.61
CA ILE A 615 16.57 -14.10 -10.33
C ILE A 615 16.32 -14.14 -8.83
N LEU A 616 15.92 -13.00 -8.25
CA LEU A 616 15.50 -12.90 -6.86
C LEU A 616 14.16 -12.17 -6.78
N ALA A 617 13.25 -12.66 -5.95
CA ALA A 617 12.07 -11.89 -5.59
C ALA A 617 12.42 -10.94 -4.44
N ARG A 618 12.14 -9.65 -4.62
CA ARG A 618 12.34 -8.58 -3.64
C ARG A 618 10.99 -8.33 -2.97
N VAL A 619 10.92 -8.63 -1.67
CA VAL A 619 9.72 -8.38 -0.86
C VAL A 619 9.75 -6.91 -0.43
N VAL A 620 8.68 -6.18 -0.75
CA VAL A 620 8.63 -4.73 -0.60
C VAL A 620 7.34 -4.33 0.09
N HIS A 621 7.44 -3.60 1.20
CA HIS A 621 6.32 -3.03 1.93
C HIS A 621 6.81 -1.99 2.94
N GLY A 622 5.89 -1.27 3.59
CA GLY A 622 6.17 -0.43 4.74
C GLY A 622 6.86 -1.23 5.85
N ASP A 623 7.95 -0.69 6.41
CA ASP A 623 8.78 -1.39 7.41
C ASP A 623 8.13 -1.44 8.80
N LEU A 624 6.96 -2.06 8.88
CA LEU A 624 6.23 -2.29 10.12
C LEU A 624 6.93 -3.39 10.92
N LYS A 625 7.32 -3.08 12.15
CA LYS A 625 7.97 -4.05 13.04
C LYS A 625 6.95 -5.02 13.63
N PRO A 626 7.30 -6.30 13.84
CA PRO A 626 6.45 -7.23 14.57
C PRO A 626 6.14 -6.71 15.98
N HIS A 627 4.86 -6.59 16.29
CA HIS A 627 4.32 -6.26 17.61
C HIS A 627 3.53 -7.41 18.22
N GLY A 628 3.47 -8.57 17.56
CA GLY A 628 2.90 -9.76 18.16
C GLY A 628 3.39 -11.03 17.49
N GLY A 629 3.07 -12.16 18.11
CA GLY A 629 3.29 -13.47 17.53
C GLY A 629 2.44 -14.53 18.21
N PHE A 630 2.06 -15.53 17.44
CA PHE A 630 1.20 -16.63 17.86
C PHE A 630 1.81 -17.99 17.49
N THR A 631 1.69 -18.95 18.41
CA THR A 631 1.92 -20.38 18.15
C THR A 631 0.92 -21.23 18.94
N SER A 632 0.61 -22.41 18.46
CA SER A 632 -0.30 -23.35 19.10
C SER A 632 0.00 -24.81 18.76
N SER A 633 -0.72 -25.73 19.38
CA SER A 633 -0.71 -27.15 19.01
C SER A 633 -1.41 -27.47 17.69
N SER A 634 -2.06 -26.50 17.04
CA SER A 634 -2.74 -26.69 15.75
C SER A 634 -1.90 -26.16 14.60
N ASP A 635 -1.42 -27.07 13.74
CA ASP A 635 -0.66 -26.70 12.53
C ASP A 635 -1.45 -25.82 11.57
N ILE A 636 -2.77 -26.00 11.48
CA ILE A 636 -3.63 -25.16 10.64
C ILE A 636 -3.64 -23.72 11.15
N LEU A 637 -3.88 -23.51 12.46
CA LEU A 637 -3.89 -22.17 13.04
C LEU A 637 -2.53 -21.48 12.92
N ASN A 638 -1.43 -22.22 13.09
CA ASN A 638 -0.07 -21.69 12.93
C ASN A 638 0.20 -21.21 11.49
N LYS A 639 -0.23 -21.98 10.49
CA LYS A 639 -0.12 -21.61 9.07
C LYS A 639 -1.01 -20.43 8.71
N LEU A 640 -2.22 -20.41 9.24
CA LEU A 640 -3.16 -19.31 9.04
C LEU A 640 -2.60 -18.01 9.63
N HIS A 641 -2.10 -18.01 10.87
CA HIS A 641 -1.45 -16.84 11.47
C HIS A 641 -0.30 -16.31 10.59
N GLN A 642 0.58 -17.20 10.13
CA GLN A 642 1.68 -16.82 9.25
C GLN A 642 1.19 -16.19 7.94
N ALA A 643 0.16 -16.77 7.32
CA ALA A 643 -0.45 -16.24 6.11
C ALA A 643 -1.12 -14.87 6.33
N SER A 644 -1.79 -14.65 7.48
CA SER A 644 -2.35 -13.35 7.87
C SER A 644 -1.28 -12.29 7.96
N VAL A 645 -0.16 -12.58 8.64
CA VAL A 645 0.94 -11.62 8.79
C VAL A 645 1.58 -11.28 7.45
N TYR A 646 1.78 -12.25 6.56
CA TYR A 646 2.28 -11.96 5.21
C TYR A 646 1.31 -11.09 4.42
N THR A 647 0.02 -11.37 4.46
CA THR A 647 -0.98 -10.54 3.78
C THR A 647 -1.04 -9.13 4.34
N MET A 648 -0.98 -8.95 5.66
CA MET A 648 -0.92 -7.61 6.27
C MET A 648 0.30 -6.82 5.79
N LEU A 649 1.47 -7.45 5.73
CA LEU A 649 2.70 -6.80 5.26
C LEU A 649 2.65 -6.47 3.78
N ASN A 650 2.24 -7.42 2.92
CA ASN A 650 2.15 -7.21 1.48
C ASN A 650 1.24 -6.01 1.11
N ASN A 651 0.24 -5.74 1.96
CA ASN A 651 -0.77 -4.71 1.77
C ASN A 651 -0.49 -3.39 2.50
N VAL A 652 0.78 -3.08 2.82
CA VAL A 652 1.18 -1.76 3.30
C VAL A 652 2.18 -1.15 2.32
N GLN A 653 1.71 -0.28 1.44
CA GLN A 653 2.52 0.28 0.34
C GLN A 653 2.46 1.79 0.34
N SER A 654 3.63 2.45 0.33
CA SER A 654 3.78 3.91 0.29
C SER A 654 2.89 4.65 1.31
N GLY A 655 2.74 4.07 2.51
CA GLY A 655 1.92 4.64 3.58
C GLY A 655 0.41 4.49 3.40
N VAL A 656 -0.05 3.55 2.59
CA VAL A 656 -1.47 3.20 2.41
C VAL A 656 -1.66 1.72 2.77
N VAL A 657 -2.77 1.40 3.44
CA VAL A 657 -3.20 0.01 3.70
C VAL A 657 -4.06 -0.41 2.52
N THR A 658 -3.49 -1.15 1.57
CA THR A 658 -4.17 -1.54 0.33
C THR A 658 -5.04 -2.78 0.51
N ASP A 659 -6.03 -2.95 -0.34
CA ASP A 659 -6.89 -4.13 -0.37
C ASP A 659 -6.14 -5.39 -0.87
N CYS A 660 -5.45 -5.27 -2.01
CA CYS A 660 -4.58 -6.28 -2.59
C CYS A 660 -3.39 -5.65 -3.33
N PRO A 661 -2.24 -6.33 -3.43
CA PRO A 661 -1.04 -5.79 -4.09
C PRO A 661 -1.00 -6.04 -5.61
N GLN A 662 -1.91 -6.86 -6.15
CA GLN A 662 -1.95 -7.21 -7.58
C GLN A 662 -2.91 -6.31 -8.36
N TYR A 663 -4.19 -6.30 -8.03
CA TYR A 663 -5.26 -5.81 -8.92
C TYR A 663 -5.59 -4.34 -8.72
N GLU A 664 -6.06 -3.97 -7.54
CA GLU A 664 -6.64 -2.65 -7.29
C GLU A 664 -5.65 -1.72 -6.62
N LYS A 665 -4.86 -2.20 -5.66
CA LYS A 665 -3.79 -1.43 -5.01
C LYS A 665 -4.30 -0.19 -4.29
N ASN A 666 -5.54 -0.25 -3.78
CA ASN A 666 -6.25 0.91 -3.25
C ASN A 666 -6.48 0.79 -1.75
N GLY A 667 -6.46 1.93 -1.06
CA GLY A 667 -6.78 1.99 0.36
C GLY A 667 -8.28 1.92 0.62
N TRP A 668 -8.88 0.73 0.52
CA TRP A 668 -10.31 0.52 0.79
C TRP A 668 -10.63 0.58 2.29
N SER A 669 -11.59 1.44 2.63
CA SER A 669 -11.93 1.79 4.01
C SER A 669 -12.55 0.66 4.81
N GLY A 670 -13.46 -0.12 4.21
CA GLY A 670 -14.09 -1.27 4.86
C GLY A 670 -13.07 -2.36 5.22
N ASP A 671 -12.14 -2.63 4.30
CA ASP A 671 -11.05 -3.59 4.46
C ASP A 671 -10.14 -3.19 5.62
N ALA A 672 -9.67 -1.94 5.61
CA ALA A 672 -8.82 -1.38 6.66
C ALA A 672 -9.54 -1.36 8.02
N MET A 673 -10.84 -1.03 8.04
CA MET A 673 -11.67 -1.06 9.23
C MET A 673 -11.69 -2.46 9.84
N VAL A 674 -12.19 -3.47 9.11
CA VAL A 674 -12.38 -4.79 9.73
C VAL A 674 -11.08 -5.43 10.20
N SER A 675 -9.96 -5.03 9.61
CA SER A 675 -8.62 -5.58 9.87
C SER A 675 -7.81 -4.82 10.93
N THR A 676 -8.32 -3.70 11.46
CA THR A 676 -7.54 -2.81 12.33
C THR A 676 -7.00 -3.52 13.58
N ASP A 677 -7.81 -4.34 14.25
CA ASP A 677 -7.40 -5.11 15.43
C ASP A 677 -6.23 -6.05 15.10
N MET A 678 -6.33 -6.89 14.06
CA MET A 678 -5.25 -7.79 13.70
C MET A 678 -3.94 -7.07 13.34
N PHE A 679 -4.02 -5.91 12.68
CA PHE A 679 -2.85 -5.05 12.46
C PHE A 679 -2.26 -4.57 13.79
N LEU A 680 -3.09 -4.12 14.73
CA LEU A 680 -2.65 -3.60 16.03
C LEU A 680 -2.25 -4.69 17.04
N TYR A 681 -2.60 -5.96 16.83
CA TYR A 681 -2.00 -7.05 17.61
C TYR A 681 -0.63 -7.45 17.06
N ASN A 682 -0.48 -7.51 15.74
CA ASN A 682 0.66 -8.15 15.09
C ASN A 682 1.78 -7.19 14.66
N LEU A 683 1.48 -5.93 14.37
CA LEU A 683 2.40 -5.00 13.71
C LEU A 683 2.42 -3.61 14.36
N ASP A 684 3.53 -2.89 14.18
CA ASP A 684 3.65 -1.47 14.53
C ASP A 684 2.90 -0.56 13.53
N ALA A 685 1.59 -0.75 13.43
CA ALA A 685 0.75 -0.11 12.42
C ALA A 685 0.15 1.24 12.87
N GLN A 686 0.46 1.74 14.08
CA GLN A 686 -0.22 2.88 14.68
C GLN A 686 -0.18 4.14 13.80
N GLU A 687 1.02 4.56 13.35
CA GLU A 687 1.13 5.78 12.56
C GLU A 687 0.65 5.58 11.11
N THR A 688 0.80 4.38 10.55
CA THR A 688 0.24 4.05 9.23
C THR A 688 -1.28 4.19 9.22
N LEU A 689 -1.97 3.63 10.21
CA LEU A 689 -3.42 3.74 10.36
C LEU A 689 -3.86 5.17 10.72
N SER A 690 -3.09 5.87 11.56
CA SER A 690 -3.37 7.28 11.90
C SER A 690 -3.26 8.19 10.69
N LYS A 691 -2.27 7.96 9.82
CA LYS A 691 -2.13 8.66 8.54
C LYS A 691 -3.28 8.31 7.60
N TYR A 692 -3.67 7.03 7.50
CA TYR A 692 -4.79 6.60 6.67
C TYR A 692 -6.12 7.27 7.06
N VAL A 693 -6.40 7.46 8.36
CA VAL A 693 -7.57 8.23 8.83
C VAL A 693 -7.52 9.68 8.36
N ARG A 694 -6.32 10.31 8.31
CA ARG A 694 -6.18 11.67 7.78
C ARG A 694 -6.49 11.69 6.28
N ASP A 695 -6.04 10.69 5.53
CA ASP A 695 -6.39 10.56 4.11
C ASP A 695 -7.92 10.39 3.90
N LEU A 696 -8.60 9.65 4.78
CA LEU A 696 -10.07 9.52 4.75
C LEU A 696 -10.76 10.87 4.97
N ASP A 697 -10.31 11.65 5.95
CA ASP A 697 -10.84 13.01 6.18
C ASP A 697 -10.65 13.91 4.95
N GLU A 698 -9.45 13.86 4.36
CA GLU A 698 -9.06 14.66 3.19
C GLU A 698 -9.80 14.25 1.91
N SER A 699 -10.37 13.03 1.86
CA SER A 699 -11.16 12.55 0.73
C SER A 699 -12.60 13.08 0.70
N ARG A 700 -13.05 13.78 1.74
CA ARG A 700 -14.42 14.31 1.83
C ARG A 700 -14.62 15.48 0.85
N ALA A 701 -15.59 15.35 -0.04
CA ALA A 701 -15.88 16.36 -1.06
C ALA A 701 -16.15 17.74 -0.45
N GLY A 702 -15.31 18.72 -0.79
CA GLY A 702 -15.41 20.08 -0.23
C GLY A 702 -15.22 20.16 1.30
N GLY A 703 -14.62 19.13 1.92
CA GLY A 703 -14.44 19.02 3.37
C GLY A 703 -15.71 18.57 4.13
N SER A 704 -16.81 18.29 3.43
CA SER A 704 -18.11 17.94 4.02
C SER A 704 -18.66 16.63 3.45
N GLY A 705 -19.59 15.98 4.15
CA GLY A 705 -20.21 14.73 3.70
C GLY A 705 -19.39 13.47 3.97
N PRO A 706 -19.69 12.35 3.30
CA PRO A 706 -19.04 11.07 3.56
C PRO A 706 -17.58 11.08 3.06
N PRO A 707 -16.66 10.40 3.76
CA PRO A 707 -15.36 10.09 3.18
C PRO A 707 -15.54 9.17 1.95
N SER A 708 -14.56 9.15 1.06
CA SER A 708 -14.56 8.18 -0.04
C SER A 708 -14.33 6.76 0.48
N VAL A 709 -14.84 5.76 -0.27
CA VAL A 709 -14.62 4.34 0.07
C VAL A 709 -13.16 3.91 -0.13
N ILE A 710 -12.43 4.64 -0.98
CA ILE A 710 -10.98 4.52 -1.20
C ILE A 710 -10.33 5.83 -0.75
N ALA A 711 -9.21 5.73 -0.04
CA ALA A 711 -8.37 6.88 0.30
C ALA A 711 -6.88 6.52 0.13
N PRO A 712 -6.00 7.46 -0.25
CA PRO A 712 -6.28 8.87 -0.57
C PRO A 712 -7.11 9.08 -1.83
N ASP A 713 -7.99 10.09 -1.82
CA ASP A 713 -8.86 10.48 -2.96
C ASP A 713 -9.19 11.99 -2.85
N SER A 714 -9.71 12.64 -3.89
CA SER A 714 -10.21 14.05 -3.80
C SER A 714 -11.72 14.19 -3.60
N GLY A 715 -12.46 13.08 -3.57
CA GLY A 715 -13.89 13.04 -3.33
C GLY A 715 -14.77 13.19 -4.58
N GLY A 716 -14.20 13.14 -5.79
CA GLY A 716 -14.89 13.65 -6.98
C GLY A 716 -14.68 12.95 -8.33
N TRP A 717 -13.94 11.85 -8.42
CA TRP A 717 -13.80 11.12 -9.69
C TRP A 717 -13.92 9.60 -9.51
N GLY A 718 -14.63 8.93 -10.42
CA GLY A 718 -14.55 7.47 -10.60
C GLY A 718 -15.23 6.56 -9.54
N LEU A 719 -15.79 7.07 -8.44
CA LEU A 719 -16.26 6.24 -7.31
C LEU A 719 -17.75 6.37 -6.95
N ASP A 720 -18.57 7.03 -7.78
CA ASP A 720 -19.97 7.34 -7.42
C ASP A 720 -20.87 6.09 -7.29
N ASN A 721 -20.50 4.99 -7.94
CA ASN A 721 -21.25 3.72 -7.89
C ASN A 721 -21.17 3.02 -6.51
N PHE A 722 -20.26 3.45 -5.63
CA PHE A 722 -20.05 2.88 -4.30
C PHE A 722 -20.57 3.78 -3.17
N LYS A 723 -21.46 4.74 -3.49
CA LYS A 723 -22.07 5.66 -2.53
C LYS A 723 -23.59 5.48 -2.51
N PRO A 724 -24.25 5.54 -1.33
CA PRO A 724 -23.67 5.63 0.02
C PRO A 724 -23.09 4.28 0.48
N ALA A 725 -22.10 4.25 1.37
CA ALA A 725 -21.54 3.02 1.92
C ALA A 725 -21.13 3.17 3.40
N PRO A 726 -22.10 3.37 4.33
CA PRO A 726 -21.80 3.55 5.75
C PRO A 726 -21.04 2.37 6.37
N THR A 727 -21.16 1.18 5.80
CA THR A 727 -20.41 -0.04 6.18
C THR A 727 -18.91 0.05 5.88
N TRP A 728 -18.49 0.85 4.88
CA TRP A 728 -17.09 1.12 4.55
C TRP A 728 -16.62 2.40 5.25
N ASN A 729 -17.43 3.45 5.15
CA ASN A 729 -17.10 4.77 5.69
C ASN A 729 -17.07 4.81 7.24
N ALA A 730 -17.65 3.81 7.93
CA ALA A 730 -17.49 3.63 9.37
C ALA A 730 -16.03 3.59 9.82
N ALA A 731 -15.10 3.21 8.95
CA ALA A 731 -13.65 3.29 9.16
C ALA A 731 -13.20 4.63 9.73
N PHE A 732 -13.84 5.73 9.30
CA PHE A 732 -13.47 7.08 9.72
C PHE A 732 -13.74 7.36 11.21
N ILE A 733 -14.61 6.57 11.86
CA ILE A 733 -14.91 6.66 13.29
C ILE A 733 -14.27 5.51 14.08
N THR A 734 -14.32 4.29 13.53
CA THR A 734 -13.92 3.07 14.26
C THR A 734 -12.40 2.88 14.33
N ILE A 735 -11.66 3.24 13.27
CA ILE A 735 -10.18 3.15 13.30
C ILE A 735 -9.59 4.08 14.36
N PRO A 736 -9.96 5.37 14.45
CA PRO A 736 -9.51 6.24 15.54
C PRO A 736 -9.85 5.70 16.94
N TRP A 737 -11.05 5.12 17.10
CA TRP A 737 -11.46 4.51 18.36
C TRP A 737 -10.55 3.35 18.75
N TRP A 738 -10.26 2.43 17.82
CA TRP A 738 -9.35 1.32 18.09
C TRP A 738 -7.91 1.77 18.31
N LEU A 739 -7.41 2.77 17.59
CA LEU A 739 -6.10 3.36 17.88
C LEU A 739 -6.02 3.91 19.31
N TYR A 740 -7.09 4.52 19.81
CA TYR A 740 -7.17 4.90 21.22
C TYR A 740 -7.19 3.68 22.16
N GLN A 741 -8.02 2.68 21.88
CA GLN A 741 -8.14 1.48 22.73
C GLN A 741 -6.85 0.65 22.80
N TYR A 742 -6.14 0.48 21.70
CA TYR A 742 -4.96 -0.38 21.61
C TYR A 742 -3.64 0.36 21.84
N ARG A 743 -3.60 1.67 21.60
CA ARG A 743 -2.36 2.47 21.62
C ARG A 743 -2.44 3.77 22.41
N GLY A 744 -3.61 4.13 22.93
CA GLY A 744 -3.80 5.39 23.65
C GLY A 744 -3.69 6.62 22.75
N GLU A 745 -3.91 6.47 21.44
CA GLU A 745 -3.83 7.55 20.45
C GLU A 745 -5.00 8.54 20.56
N ARG A 746 -4.94 9.39 21.59
CA ARG A 746 -5.99 10.37 21.88
C ARG A 746 -5.97 11.57 20.92
N ARG A 747 -4.80 11.98 20.43
CA ARG A 747 -4.64 13.20 19.61
C ARG A 747 -5.47 13.12 18.35
N LEU A 748 -5.51 11.95 17.70
CA LEU A 748 -6.29 11.77 16.47
C LEU A 748 -7.80 11.95 16.71
N LEU A 749 -8.32 11.50 17.86
CA LEU A 749 -9.71 11.73 18.25
C LEU A 749 -10.00 13.22 18.40
N GLU A 750 -9.09 13.98 19.02
CA GLU A 750 -9.21 15.43 19.22
C GLU A 750 -9.14 16.18 17.88
N GLU A 751 -8.18 15.84 17.03
CA GLU A 751 -7.93 16.45 15.72
C GLU A 751 -9.09 16.26 14.73
N ARG A 752 -9.86 15.18 14.86
CA ARG A 752 -10.87 14.76 13.87
C ARG A 752 -12.29 14.69 14.41
N TYR A 753 -12.51 15.03 15.68
CA TYR A 753 -13.82 14.93 16.33
C TYR A 753 -14.94 15.60 15.51
N ASN A 754 -14.72 16.84 15.07
CA ASN A 754 -15.74 17.60 14.36
C ASN A 754 -16.07 16.96 13.01
N SER A 755 -15.06 16.57 12.22
CA SER A 755 -15.29 15.87 10.94
C SER A 755 -16.05 14.55 11.11
N MET A 756 -15.71 13.77 12.15
CA MET A 756 -16.41 12.52 12.48
C MET A 756 -17.86 12.79 12.90
N GLN A 757 -18.09 13.81 13.73
CA GLN A 757 -19.43 14.27 14.12
C GLN A 757 -20.26 14.67 12.89
N ASP A 758 -19.71 15.50 12.01
CA ASP A 758 -20.38 15.93 10.77
C ASP A 758 -20.81 14.75 9.90
N TYR A 759 -19.96 13.71 9.83
CA TYR A 759 -20.29 12.52 9.04
C TYR A 759 -21.44 11.71 9.65
N VAL A 760 -21.42 11.48 10.97
CA VAL A 760 -22.51 10.78 11.65
C VAL A 760 -23.83 11.54 11.53
N GLU A 761 -23.79 12.87 11.65
CA GLU A 761 -24.96 13.72 11.45
C GLU A 761 -25.48 13.69 10.01
N PHE A 762 -24.58 13.65 9.02
CA PHE A 762 -24.94 13.46 7.62
C PHE A 762 -25.67 12.13 7.38
N GLU A 763 -25.15 11.02 7.91
CA GLU A 763 -25.78 9.70 7.75
C GLU A 763 -27.13 9.60 8.46
N LEU A 764 -27.27 10.21 9.64
CA LEU A 764 -28.54 10.33 10.36
C LEU A 764 -29.58 11.12 9.55
N ALA A 765 -29.18 12.23 8.93
CA ALA A 765 -30.07 13.04 8.09
C ALA A 765 -30.53 12.30 6.83
N ARG A 766 -29.70 11.38 6.31
CA ARG A 766 -30.00 10.55 5.14
C ARG A 766 -30.89 9.35 5.47
N ALA A 767 -30.80 8.82 6.68
CA ALA A 767 -31.54 7.64 7.10
C ALA A 767 -33.06 7.88 7.09
N ASN A 768 -33.83 6.89 6.62
CA ASN A 768 -35.29 6.96 6.61
C ASN A 768 -35.85 6.25 7.84
N ASN A 769 -36.51 6.97 8.75
CA ASN A 769 -36.96 6.44 10.04
C ASN A 769 -35.84 5.71 10.81
N ASN A 770 -34.64 6.30 10.83
CA ASN A 770 -33.41 5.72 11.41
C ASN A 770 -32.91 4.42 10.75
N ILE A 771 -33.45 4.03 9.59
CA ILE A 771 -32.96 2.91 8.79
C ILE A 771 -32.04 3.45 7.69
N ALA A 772 -30.78 3.01 7.69
CA ALA A 772 -29.77 3.43 6.74
C ALA A 772 -29.83 2.58 5.46
N SER A 773 -29.54 3.19 4.31
CA SER A 773 -29.28 2.44 3.06
C SER A 773 -27.78 2.38 2.73
N SER A 774 -27.38 1.43 1.89
CA SER A 774 -25.99 1.27 1.44
C SER A 774 -25.97 0.73 0.01
N SER A 775 -24.84 0.92 -0.66
CA SER A 775 -24.45 0.28 -1.92
C SER A 775 -23.54 -0.93 -1.69
N LEU A 776 -22.97 -1.08 -0.50
CA LEU A 776 -22.08 -2.18 -0.12
C LEU A 776 -22.55 -2.86 1.17
N GLY A 777 -22.57 -4.19 1.16
CA GLY A 777 -23.03 -5.03 2.28
C GLY A 777 -21.92 -5.91 2.86
N ASP A 778 -22.27 -7.12 3.27
CA ASP A 778 -21.30 -8.14 3.68
C ASP A 778 -20.56 -8.72 2.47
N TRP A 779 -19.64 -7.95 1.89
CA TRP A 779 -18.96 -8.26 0.62
C TRP A 779 -18.37 -9.67 0.61
N VAL A 780 -18.48 -10.36 -0.52
CA VAL A 780 -17.89 -11.68 -0.82
C VAL A 780 -18.25 -12.82 0.13
N THR A 781 -19.55 -12.98 0.43
CA THR A 781 -20.04 -14.23 1.03
C THR A 781 -19.77 -15.42 0.10
N PRO A 782 -19.70 -16.67 0.61
CA PRO A 782 -19.42 -17.87 -0.21
C PRO A 782 -20.38 -18.10 -1.40
N GLU A 783 -21.53 -17.43 -1.43
CA GLU A 783 -22.53 -17.54 -2.49
C GLU A 783 -22.29 -16.57 -3.66
N THR A 784 -21.34 -15.64 -3.52
CA THR A 784 -21.06 -14.60 -4.53
C THR A 784 -20.08 -15.08 -5.61
N SER A 785 -19.87 -14.23 -6.62
CA SER A 785 -18.84 -14.48 -7.64
C SER A 785 -17.45 -14.45 -7.02
N PRO A 786 -16.54 -15.36 -7.41
CA PRO A 786 -15.12 -15.30 -7.03
C PRO A 786 -14.39 -14.03 -7.49
N ASP A 787 -14.99 -13.25 -8.39
CA ASP A 787 -14.48 -11.94 -8.85
C ASP A 787 -14.83 -10.77 -7.92
N GLY A 788 -15.64 -11.00 -6.88
CA GLY A 788 -16.11 -9.96 -5.96
C GLY A 788 -17.59 -9.61 -6.16
N GLY A 789 -18.28 -9.27 -5.08
CA GLY A 789 -19.67 -8.83 -5.16
C GLY A 789 -20.37 -8.66 -3.82
N ASN A 790 -21.52 -7.97 -3.87
CA ASN A 790 -22.42 -7.84 -2.73
C ASN A 790 -23.08 -9.18 -2.37
N PRO A 791 -23.42 -9.38 -1.09
CA PRO A 791 -24.05 -10.60 -0.65
C PRO A 791 -25.49 -10.71 -1.16
N PRO A 792 -26.08 -11.92 -1.14
CA PRO A 792 -27.50 -12.11 -1.41
C PRO A 792 -28.41 -11.64 -0.25
N GLU A 793 -27.89 -11.43 0.97
CA GLU A 793 -28.69 -10.87 2.06
C GLU A 793 -28.96 -9.36 1.94
N ASN A 794 -30.02 -8.92 2.60
CA ASN A 794 -30.43 -7.52 2.62
C ASN A 794 -29.39 -6.61 3.28
N ILE A 795 -28.73 -5.79 2.47
CA ILE A 795 -27.64 -4.88 2.86
C ILE A 795 -28.10 -3.71 3.76
N THR A 796 -29.41 -3.49 3.92
CA THR A 796 -29.97 -2.47 4.83
C THR A 796 -29.70 -2.82 6.30
N VAL A 797 -29.66 -4.11 6.63
CA VAL A 797 -29.39 -4.60 7.99
C VAL A 797 -27.97 -4.20 8.44
N PRO A 798 -26.88 -4.60 7.75
CA PRO A 798 -25.54 -4.17 8.13
C PRO A 798 -25.38 -2.63 8.05
N ALA A 799 -25.99 -1.96 7.06
CA ALA A 799 -25.93 -0.49 6.98
C ALA A 799 -26.47 0.19 8.24
N THR A 800 -27.63 -0.26 8.75
CA THR A 800 -28.25 0.31 9.94
C THR A 800 -27.51 -0.09 11.21
N ALA A 801 -26.97 -1.31 11.26
CA ALA A 801 -26.14 -1.76 12.38
C ALA A 801 -24.85 -0.93 12.51
N TYR A 802 -24.18 -0.61 11.39
CA TYR A 802 -23.01 0.26 11.39
C TYR A 802 -23.36 1.73 11.67
N LEU A 803 -24.51 2.23 11.24
CA LEU A 803 -25.00 3.56 11.67
C LEU A 803 -25.10 3.63 13.20
N TYR A 804 -25.75 2.63 13.83
CA TYR A 804 -25.80 2.54 15.29
C TYR A 804 -24.40 2.52 15.91
N HIS A 805 -23.51 1.66 15.39
CA HIS A 805 -22.16 1.50 15.93
C HIS A 805 -21.33 2.79 15.84
N MET A 806 -21.43 3.54 14.74
CA MET A 806 -20.77 4.85 14.62
C MET A 806 -21.29 5.85 15.65
N ILE A 807 -22.60 5.91 15.87
CA ILE A 807 -23.21 6.83 16.85
C ILE A 807 -22.80 6.47 18.28
N ASP A 808 -22.83 5.18 18.64
CA ASP A 808 -22.39 4.72 19.96
C ASP A 808 -20.90 5.00 20.18
N THR A 809 -20.08 4.76 19.16
CA THR A 809 -18.64 5.07 19.20
C THR A 809 -18.41 6.58 19.37
N MET A 810 -19.15 7.43 18.67
CA MET A 810 -19.09 8.88 18.87
C MET A 810 -19.51 9.32 20.27
N ALA A 811 -20.49 8.66 20.89
CA ALA A 811 -20.84 8.93 22.28
C ALA A 811 -19.70 8.59 23.26
N ASN A 812 -18.99 7.48 23.00
CA ASN A 812 -17.83 7.08 23.79
C ASN A 812 -16.65 8.03 23.59
N ILE A 813 -16.35 8.42 22.35
CA ILE A 813 -15.34 9.44 22.02
C ILE A 813 -15.67 10.76 22.73
N ALA A 814 -16.90 11.26 22.59
CA ALA A 814 -17.36 12.50 23.23
C ALA A 814 -17.18 12.45 24.76
N THR A 815 -17.49 11.32 25.39
CA THR A 815 -17.28 11.11 26.83
C THR A 815 -15.80 11.27 27.21
N ILE A 816 -14.90 10.60 26.47
CA ILE A 816 -13.45 10.64 26.73
C ILE A 816 -12.85 12.03 26.45
N LEU A 817 -13.41 12.77 25.50
CA LEU A 817 -13.01 14.15 25.21
C LEU A 817 -13.67 15.20 26.13
N GLY A 818 -14.52 14.78 27.07
CA GLY A 818 -15.21 15.70 27.99
C GLY A 818 -16.35 16.50 27.36
N LYS A 819 -16.85 16.08 26.19
CA LYS A 819 -17.99 16.69 25.48
C LYS A 819 -19.31 16.07 25.96
N THR A 820 -19.71 16.43 27.17
CA THR A 820 -20.84 15.78 27.90
C THR A 820 -22.19 15.89 27.19
N ASP A 821 -22.47 17.02 26.54
CA ASP A 821 -23.74 17.25 25.86
C ASP A 821 -23.84 16.39 24.59
N ASP A 822 -22.77 16.39 23.79
CA ASP A 822 -22.67 15.51 22.61
C ASP A 822 -22.76 14.04 23.00
N ALA A 823 -22.07 13.62 24.07
CA ALA A 823 -22.13 12.25 24.55
C ALA A 823 -23.57 11.83 24.91
N SER A 824 -24.31 12.71 25.57
CA SER A 824 -25.72 12.46 25.94
C SER A 824 -26.63 12.42 24.71
N ARG A 825 -26.43 13.34 23.78
CA ARG A 825 -27.17 13.43 22.51
C ARG A 825 -26.96 12.19 21.64
N PHE A 826 -25.71 11.79 21.42
CA PHE A 826 -25.38 10.60 20.64
C PHE A 826 -25.91 9.32 21.30
N LYS A 827 -25.85 9.18 22.64
CA LYS A 827 -26.50 8.06 23.34
C LYS A 827 -28.00 7.99 23.06
N ALA A 828 -28.71 9.11 23.12
CA ALA A 828 -30.14 9.16 22.83
C ALA A 828 -30.44 8.78 21.37
N GLN A 829 -29.63 9.25 20.42
CA GLN A 829 -29.74 8.87 19.00
C GLN A 829 -29.45 7.38 18.78
N ALA A 830 -28.42 6.82 19.39
CA ALA A 830 -28.10 5.40 19.31
C ALA A 830 -29.28 4.54 19.80
N ILE A 831 -29.91 4.92 20.93
CA ILE A 831 -31.11 4.24 21.43
C ILE A 831 -32.26 4.29 20.40
N SER A 832 -32.48 5.45 19.78
CA SER A 832 -33.52 5.62 18.75
C SER A 832 -33.29 4.73 17.53
N VAL A 833 -32.04 4.68 17.02
CA VAL A 833 -31.64 3.79 15.92
C VAL A 833 -31.79 2.33 16.32
N LYS A 834 -31.33 1.93 17.51
CA LYS A 834 -31.49 0.56 18.04
C LYS A 834 -32.94 0.12 18.11
N ASN A 835 -33.84 0.99 18.57
CA ASN A 835 -35.27 0.69 18.62
C ASN A 835 -35.86 0.49 17.22
N SER A 836 -35.48 1.35 16.27
CA SER A 836 -35.94 1.28 14.88
C SER A 836 -35.40 0.03 14.18
N PHE A 837 -34.12 -0.31 14.41
CA PHE A 837 -33.48 -1.54 13.93
C PHE A 837 -34.21 -2.80 14.40
N ASN A 838 -34.51 -2.89 15.70
CA ASN A 838 -35.23 -4.04 16.26
C ASN A 838 -36.67 -4.14 15.74
N ALA A 839 -37.36 -3.01 15.62
CA ALA A 839 -38.71 -2.98 15.05
C ALA A 839 -38.74 -3.44 13.58
N ALA A 840 -37.68 -3.16 12.82
CA ALA A 840 -37.58 -3.51 11.41
C ALA A 840 -37.11 -4.95 11.17
N PHE A 841 -36.18 -5.47 11.98
CA PHE A 841 -35.40 -6.66 11.60
C PHE A 841 -35.41 -7.81 12.63
N PHE A 842 -35.78 -7.57 13.89
CA PHE A 842 -35.88 -8.68 14.85
C PHE A 842 -37.21 -9.42 14.64
N ASN A 843 -37.16 -10.74 14.45
CA ASN A 843 -38.36 -11.56 14.32
C ASN A 843 -38.61 -12.35 15.63
N PRO A 844 -39.60 -11.97 16.46
CA PRO A 844 -39.85 -12.63 17.74
C PRO A 844 -40.26 -14.10 17.62
N SER A 845 -40.90 -14.48 16.51
CA SER A 845 -41.34 -15.86 16.27
C SER A 845 -40.18 -16.78 15.91
N LEU A 846 -39.17 -16.25 15.22
CA LEU A 846 -37.96 -16.98 14.85
C LEU A 846 -36.86 -16.90 15.93
N GLY A 847 -36.92 -15.88 16.79
CA GLY A 847 -35.93 -15.62 17.84
C GLY A 847 -34.62 -15.04 17.32
N HIS A 848 -34.57 -14.57 16.08
CA HIS A 848 -33.36 -14.05 15.42
C HIS A 848 -33.71 -12.95 14.39
N TYR A 849 -32.68 -12.29 13.85
CA TYR A 849 -32.82 -11.22 12.87
C TYR A 849 -32.96 -11.78 11.46
N ALA A 850 -33.92 -11.23 10.72
CA ALA A 850 -34.18 -11.54 9.32
C ALA A 850 -34.84 -10.32 8.64
N ALA A 851 -34.55 -10.11 7.36
CA ALA A 851 -35.12 -9.05 6.57
C ALA A 851 -35.85 -9.58 5.33
N SER A 852 -36.72 -8.74 4.76
CA SER A 852 -37.42 -9.07 3.52
C SER A 852 -36.42 -9.28 2.38
N GLY A 853 -36.62 -10.34 1.60
CA GLY A 853 -35.76 -10.72 0.48
C GLY A 853 -34.62 -11.68 0.84
N ASP A 854 -34.37 -11.93 2.13
CA ASP A 854 -33.35 -12.90 2.53
C ASP A 854 -33.75 -14.32 2.15
N SER A 855 -32.79 -15.08 1.61
CA SER A 855 -32.91 -16.51 1.43
C SER A 855 -32.24 -17.24 2.59
N GLY A 856 -33.04 -17.92 3.42
CA GLY A 856 -32.56 -18.70 4.57
C GLY A 856 -31.96 -17.84 5.70
N TYR A 857 -31.28 -18.51 6.63
CA TYR A 857 -30.64 -17.84 7.77
C TYR A 857 -29.36 -17.10 7.35
N ARG A 858 -29.20 -15.87 7.82
CA ARG A 858 -28.06 -14.99 7.54
C ARG A 858 -27.26 -14.74 8.81
N GLN A 859 -26.07 -15.36 8.88
CA GLN A 859 -25.20 -15.28 10.06
C GLN A 859 -24.85 -13.82 10.38
N THR A 860 -24.51 -13.01 9.36
CA THR A 860 -24.06 -11.63 9.54
C THR A 860 -25.07 -10.72 10.24
N HIS A 861 -26.37 -10.86 9.96
CA HIS A 861 -27.40 -10.05 10.63
C HIS A 861 -27.39 -10.27 12.14
N ASN A 862 -27.28 -11.53 12.55
CA ASN A 862 -27.30 -11.94 13.95
C ASN A 862 -25.96 -11.66 14.65
N LEU A 863 -24.85 -11.82 13.93
CA LEU A 863 -23.52 -11.50 14.40
C LEU A 863 -23.37 -10.01 14.70
N LEU A 864 -23.76 -9.13 13.77
CA LEU A 864 -23.69 -7.68 13.98
C LEU A 864 -24.63 -7.23 15.12
N ALA A 865 -25.79 -7.87 15.26
CA ALA A 865 -26.70 -7.55 16.34
C ALA A 865 -26.14 -7.87 17.73
N LEU A 866 -25.40 -8.99 17.87
CA LEU A 866 -24.70 -9.34 19.10
C LEU A 866 -23.45 -8.46 19.31
N ALA A 867 -22.59 -8.36 18.29
CA ALA A 867 -21.32 -7.64 18.37
C ALA A 867 -21.50 -6.16 18.73
N PHE A 868 -22.56 -5.52 18.23
CA PHE A 868 -22.86 -4.12 18.52
C PHE A 868 -23.87 -3.93 19.66
N GLY A 869 -24.31 -5.01 20.32
CA GLY A 869 -25.25 -4.88 21.45
C GLY A 869 -26.64 -4.34 21.04
N LEU A 870 -27.10 -4.65 19.84
CA LEU A 870 -28.40 -4.23 19.30
C LEU A 870 -29.58 -5.07 19.82
N ILE A 871 -29.34 -6.18 20.50
CA ILE A 871 -30.39 -7.04 21.06
C ILE A 871 -31.34 -6.22 21.96
N PRO A 872 -32.68 -6.34 21.79
CA PRO A 872 -33.64 -5.47 22.50
C PRO A 872 -33.75 -5.82 23.99
N ASN A 873 -33.49 -7.08 24.36
CA ASN A 873 -33.50 -7.56 25.73
C ASN A 873 -32.36 -8.57 25.95
N THR A 874 -31.62 -8.42 27.05
CA THR A 874 -30.49 -9.31 27.40
C THR A 874 -30.91 -10.76 27.59
N SER A 875 -32.18 -11.04 27.91
CA SER A 875 -32.69 -12.42 27.99
C SER A 875 -32.71 -13.15 26.64
N LEU A 876 -32.68 -12.41 25.52
CA LEU A 876 -32.68 -12.96 24.16
C LEU A 876 -31.26 -13.22 23.63
N THR A 877 -30.24 -12.61 24.25
CA THR A 877 -28.85 -12.65 23.79
C THR A 877 -28.36 -14.07 23.57
N GLN A 878 -28.55 -14.95 24.55
CA GLN A 878 -28.11 -16.34 24.44
C GLN A 878 -28.86 -17.09 23.33
N GLY A 879 -30.18 -16.88 23.20
CA GLY A 879 -30.97 -17.53 22.14
C GLY A 879 -30.52 -17.13 20.73
N VAL A 880 -30.15 -15.86 20.51
CA VAL A 880 -29.58 -15.42 19.24
C VAL A 880 -28.22 -16.06 19.01
N ALA A 881 -27.34 -16.11 20.02
CA ALA A 881 -26.04 -16.75 19.90
C ALA A 881 -26.14 -18.27 19.61
N ASP A 882 -27.05 -18.96 20.30
CA ASP A 882 -27.35 -20.38 20.09
C ASP A 882 -27.88 -20.62 18.66
N SER A 883 -28.66 -19.70 18.10
CA SER A 883 -29.15 -19.80 16.72
C SER A 883 -28.01 -19.74 15.69
N ILE A 884 -26.96 -18.95 15.95
CA ILE A 884 -25.78 -18.86 15.08
C ILE A 884 -25.00 -20.18 15.15
N ALA A 885 -24.75 -20.69 16.37
CA ALA A 885 -24.06 -21.97 16.55
C ALA A 885 -24.83 -23.13 15.90
N ALA A 886 -26.16 -23.14 16.03
CA ALA A 886 -27.03 -24.12 15.37
C ALA A 886 -26.97 -24.03 13.84
N ASP A 887 -26.95 -22.81 13.27
CA ASP A 887 -26.81 -22.63 11.81
C ASP A 887 -25.44 -23.14 11.32
N VAL A 888 -24.34 -22.79 12.01
CA VAL A 888 -22.98 -23.32 11.71
C VAL A 888 -22.99 -24.85 11.72
N ALA A 889 -23.58 -25.48 12.74
CA ALA A 889 -23.68 -26.94 12.83
C ALA A 889 -24.54 -27.53 11.69
N SER A 890 -25.67 -26.90 11.36
CA SER A 890 -26.57 -27.34 10.30
C SER A 890 -25.93 -27.32 8.90
N ARG A 891 -24.91 -26.46 8.71
CA ARG A 891 -24.11 -26.36 7.47
C ARG A 891 -22.88 -27.27 7.48
N GLY A 892 -22.77 -28.20 8.44
CA GLY A 892 -21.60 -29.07 8.56
C GLY A 892 -20.34 -28.33 9.03
N THR A 893 -20.51 -27.36 9.95
CA THR A 893 -19.44 -26.50 10.48
C THR A 893 -18.87 -25.55 9.42
N HIS A 894 -19.75 -24.82 8.74
CA HIS A 894 -19.38 -23.80 7.75
C HIS A 894 -20.06 -22.47 8.03
N LEU A 895 -19.39 -21.40 7.59
CA LEU A 895 -19.90 -20.04 7.61
C LEU A 895 -20.61 -19.68 6.30
N ASN A 896 -21.46 -18.65 6.32
CA ASN A 896 -21.96 -17.96 5.12
C ASN A 896 -21.67 -16.46 5.15
N THR A 897 -20.64 -16.04 5.87
CA THR A 897 -20.28 -14.63 6.07
C THR A 897 -19.30 -14.11 5.01
N GLY A 898 -19.42 -12.83 4.69
CA GLY A 898 -18.49 -12.02 3.94
C GLY A 898 -17.58 -11.19 4.85
N ALA A 899 -17.07 -10.06 4.35
CA ALA A 899 -16.09 -9.21 5.02
C ALA A 899 -16.53 -8.70 6.42
N LEU A 900 -17.80 -8.32 6.59
CA LEU A 900 -18.33 -7.75 7.82
C LEU A 900 -18.64 -8.84 8.85
N GLY A 901 -19.31 -9.92 8.44
CA GLY A 901 -19.71 -11.01 9.33
C GLY A 901 -18.52 -11.83 9.85
N THR A 902 -17.53 -12.06 8.98
CA THR A 902 -16.37 -12.90 9.29
C THR A 902 -15.55 -12.35 10.47
N LYS A 903 -15.48 -11.01 10.62
CA LYS A 903 -14.84 -10.35 11.77
C LYS A 903 -15.40 -10.82 13.12
N TYR A 904 -16.70 -11.10 13.18
CA TYR A 904 -17.39 -11.31 14.44
C TYR A 904 -17.76 -12.76 14.73
N ILE A 905 -17.73 -13.66 13.75
CA ILE A 905 -18.24 -15.03 13.93
C ILE A 905 -17.53 -15.82 15.04
N LEU A 906 -16.20 -15.88 15.03
CA LEU A 906 -15.44 -16.60 16.06
C LEU A 906 -15.46 -15.90 17.42
N PRO A 907 -15.27 -14.56 17.51
CA PRO A 907 -15.45 -13.83 18.76
C PRO A 907 -16.82 -14.02 19.40
N VAL A 908 -17.91 -13.87 18.65
CA VAL A 908 -19.28 -14.00 19.16
C VAL A 908 -19.55 -15.42 19.65
N LEU A 909 -19.22 -16.45 18.86
CA LEU A 909 -19.37 -17.83 19.30
C LEU A 909 -18.62 -18.10 20.62
N SER A 910 -17.39 -17.62 20.73
CA SER A 910 -16.55 -17.86 21.91
C SER A 910 -17.04 -17.11 23.14
N ALA A 911 -17.45 -15.85 22.98
CA ALA A 911 -17.98 -15.02 24.08
C ALA A 911 -19.29 -15.58 24.67
N HIS A 912 -20.04 -16.36 23.89
CA HIS A 912 -21.36 -16.88 24.26
C HIS A 912 -21.40 -18.40 24.51
N GLY A 913 -20.26 -18.99 24.89
CA GLY A 913 -20.20 -20.39 25.34
C GLY A 913 -20.07 -21.44 24.25
N HIS A 914 -19.88 -21.03 22.99
CA HIS A 914 -19.71 -21.91 21.82
C HIS A 914 -18.26 -21.97 21.34
N ALA A 915 -17.30 -21.97 22.27
CA ALA A 915 -15.86 -21.99 21.95
C ALA A 915 -15.43 -23.23 21.14
N ASP A 916 -16.02 -24.41 21.42
CA ASP A 916 -15.75 -25.63 20.64
C ASP A 916 -16.25 -25.49 19.19
N VAL A 917 -17.38 -24.82 18.97
CA VAL A 917 -17.90 -24.54 17.63
C VAL A 917 -16.99 -23.55 16.89
N ALA A 918 -16.52 -22.51 17.59
CA ALA A 918 -15.57 -21.55 17.02
C ALA A 918 -14.26 -22.24 16.60
N LEU A 919 -13.68 -23.09 17.45
CA LEU A 919 -12.46 -23.84 17.10
C LEU A 919 -12.71 -24.78 15.93
N ALA A 920 -13.82 -25.52 15.92
CA ALA A 920 -14.16 -26.41 14.83
C ALA A 920 -14.32 -25.66 13.50
N LEU A 921 -14.95 -24.49 13.52
CA LEU A 921 -15.10 -23.63 12.34
C LEU A 921 -13.75 -23.06 11.87
N ALA A 922 -12.91 -22.58 12.79
CA ALA A 922 -11.58 -22.03 12.48
C ALA A 922 -10.61 -23.07 11.89
N THR A 923 -10.83 -24.36 12.19
CA THR A 923 -9.99 -25.47 11.72
C THR A 923 -10.65 -26.35 10.67
N GLN A 924 -11.87 -26.01 10.23
CA GLN A 924 -12.56 -26.69 9.13
C GLN A 924 -11.71 -26.62 7.85
N THR A 925 -11.69 -27.73 7.09
CA THR A 925 -10.88 -27.88 5.88
C THR A 925 -11.69 -28.02 4.58
N THR A 926 -13.02 -28.15 4.66
CA THR A 926 -13.89 -28.16 3.47
C THR A 926 -14.43 -26.77 3.13
N TYR A 927 -14.82 -26.57 1.87
CA TYR A 927 -15.35 -25.29 1.40
C TYR A 927 -16.73 -24.97 2.01
N PRO A 928 -17.00 -23.71 2.44
CA PRO A 928 -16.08 -22.58 2.58
C PRO A 928 -15.41 -22.51 3.96
N SER A 929 -14.07 -22.41 4.03
CA SER A 929 -13.33 -22.25 5.29
C SER A 929 -11.90 -21.75 5.08
N TRP A 930 -11.26 -21.28 6.16
CA TRP A 930 -9.84 -20.93 6.14
C TRP A 930 -8.92 -22.15 5.98
N GLY A 931 -9.24 -23.27 6.64
CA GLY A 931 -8.45 -24.49 6.49
C GLY A 931 -8.56 -25.07 5.08
N PHE A 932 -9.66 -24.83 4.35
CA PHE A 932 -9.77 -25.15 2.92
C PHE A 932 -8.73 -24.38 2.08
N TRP A 933 -8.44 -23.12 2.39
CA TRP A 933 -7.36 -22.38 1.73
C TRP A 933 -5.99 -23.02 1.99
N ILE A 934 -5.69 -23.36 3.24
CA ILE A 934 -4.43 -24.03 3.61
C ILE A 934 -4.31 -25.40 2.92
N ALA A 935 -5.40 -26.17 2.86
CA ALA A 935 -5.44 -27.45 2.15
C ALA A 935 -5.19 -27.28 0.63
N ASN A 936 -5.44 -26.10 0.08
CA ASN A 936 -5.22 -25.74 -1.32
C ASN A 936 -3.99 -24.84 -1.53
N GLY A 937 -3.03 -24.86 -0.59
CA GLY A 937 -1.71 -24.26 -0.77
C GLY A 937 -1.64 -22.75 -0.55
N ALA A 938 -2.64 -22.15 0.12
CA ALA A 938 -2.59 -20.74 0.47
C ALA A 938 -1.40 -20.41 1.38
N THR A 939 -0.66 -19.36 1.01
CA THR A 939 0.43 -18.76 1.81
C THR A 939 0.09 -17.37 2.36
N THR A 940 -1.10 -16.89 2.01
CA THR A 940 -1.68 -15.56 2.23
C THR A 940 -3.19 -15.73 2.33
N MET A 941 -3.90 -14.73 2.84
CA MET A 941 -5.37 -14.71 2.89
C MET A 941 -5.94 -14.34 1.52
N TRP A 942 -7.10 -14.88 1.15
CA TRP A 942 -7.69 -14.68 -0.18
C TRP A 942 -8.90 -13.74 -0.11
N GLU A 943 -9.22 -13.10 -1.24
CA GLU A 943 -10.36 -12.18 -1.35
C GLU A 943 -11.70 -12.92 -1.27
N HIS A 944 -11.78 -14.15 -1.80
CA HIS A 944 -12.99 -14.95 -1.80
C HIS A 944 -12.73 -16.36 -1.25
N TRP A 945 -13.76 -17.02 -0.73
CA TRP A 945 -13.67 -18.36 -0.15
C TRP A 945 -13.30 -19.48 -1.16
N ALA A 946 -13.53 -19.24 -2.45
CA ALA A 946 -13.33 -20.22 -3.52
C ALA A 946 -11.87 -20.24 -4.02
N ILE A 947 -11.39 -21.38 -4.54
CA ILE A 947 -10.05 -21.52 -5.16
C ILE A 947 -9.86 -20.55 -6.34
N ALA A 948 -10.96 -20.24 -7.02
CA ALA A 948 -11.03 -19.31 -8.14
C ALA A 948 -10.95 -17.83 -7.73
N ALA A 949 -10.81 -17.51 -6.43
CA ALA A 949 -10.68 -16.15 -5.93
C ALA A 949 -9.74 -15.32 -6.81
N ARG A 950 -10.20 -14.14 -7.19
CA ARG A 950 -9.46 -13.22 -8.06
C ARG A 950 -8.12 -12.86 -7.43
N SER A 951 -8.13 -12.21 -6.27
CA SER A 951 -6.95 -11.97 -5.44
C SER A 951 -6.71 -13.09 -4.43
N ARG A 952 -5.46 -13.53 -4.34
CA ARG A 952 -4.95 -14.46 -3.31
C ARG A 952 -4.13 -13.74 -2.24
N ASP A 953 -4.28 -12.43 -2.10
CA ASP A 953 -3.59 -11.65 -1.08
C ASP A 953 -4.43 -10.47 -0.58
N HIS A 954 -5.46 -10.78 0.21
CA HIS A 954 -6.49 -9.85 0.68
C HIS A 954 -6.80 -10.05 2.16
N HIS A 955 -6.79 -8.98 2.96
CA HIS A 955 -6.73 -9.12 4.41
C HIS A 955 -8.08 -9.20 5.15
N PHE A 956 -9.19 -8.74 4.58
CA PHE A 956 -10.46 -8.59 5.32
C PHE A 956 -11.10 -9.90 5.81
N LEU A 957 -10.86 -11.04 5.12
CA LEU A 957 -11.31 -12.36 5.58
C LEU A 957 -10.31 -13.00 6.56
N GLY A 958 -9.15 -12.40 6.78
CA GLY A 958 -8.13 -12.86 7.73
C GLY A 958 -8.46 -12.57 9.20
N THR A 959 -9.63 -12.01 9.49
CA THR A 959 -10.05 -11.53 10.82
C THR A 959 -10.25 -12.62 11.88
N PHE A 960 -10.11 -13.91 11.54
CA PHE A 960 -9.92 -14.97 12.55
C PHE A 960 -8.68 -14.70 13.42
N GLU A 961 -7.72 -13.92 12.91
CA GLU A 961 -6.53 -13.47 13.62
C GLU A 961 -6.89 -12.72 14.93
N ASP A 962 -7.96 -11.91 14.93
CA ASP A 962 -8.47 -11.23 16.13
C ASP A 962 -8.82 -12.26 17.23
N TRP A 963 -9.45 -13.36 16.84
CA TRP A 963 -9.90 -14.43 17.74
C TRP A 963 -8.73 -15.19 18.36
N LEU A 964 -7.62 -15.38 17.63
CA LEU A 964 -6.42 -16.03 18.17
C LEU A 964 -5.89 -15.30 19.42
N TYR A 965 -5.83 -13.98 19.37
CA TYR A 965 -5.40 -13.15 20.50
C TYR A 965 -6.48 -13.07 21.57
N GLN A 966 -7.71 -12.71 21.18
CA GLN A 966 -8.77 -12.36 22.12
C GLN A 966 -9.38 -13.54 22.86
N TYR A 967 -9.42 -14.73 22.27
CA TYR A 967 -10.13 -15.88 22.84
C TYR A 967 -9.25 -17.12 22.90
N ALA A 968 -8.50 -17.49 21.85
CA ALA A 968 -7.63 -18.65 21.94
C ALA A 968 -6.51 -18.43 22.99
N ALA A 969 -5.85 -17.27 22.97
CA ALA A 969 -4.96 -16.84 24.05
C ALA A 969 -5.69 -16.13 25.19
N GLY A 970 -6.80 -15.45 24.90
CA GLY A 970 -7.65 -14.81 25.91
C GLY A 970 -7.29 -13.37 26.25
N ILE A 971 -6.43 -12.69 25.48
CA ILE A 971 -5.98 -11.31 25.72
C ILE A 971 -7.04 -10.32 25.25
N GLN A 972 -7.73 -9.66 26.17
CA GLN A 972 -8.76 -8.67 25.85
C GLN A 972 -8.47 -7.37 26.60
N THR A 973 -8.34 -6.26 25.88
CA THR A 973 -8.23 -4.95 26.52
C THR A 973 -9.59 -4.46 27.00
N THR A 974 -9.69 -4.03 28.26
CA THR A 974 -10.91 -3.46 28.87
C THR A 974 -10.73 -2.00 29.28
N GLY A 975 -9.56 -1.43 29.00
CA GLY A 975 -9.25 -0.01 29.10
C GLY A 975 -8.36 0.44 27.94
N PRO A 976 -8.09 1.75 27.82
CA PRO A 976 -7.23 2.26 26.76
C PRO A 976 -5.80 1.75 26.91
N ALA A 977 -5.11 1.55 25.79
CA ALA A 977 -3.70 1.18 25.71
C ALA A 977 -3.32 -0.09 26.49
N PHE A 978 -4.23 -1.05 26.68
CA PHE A 978 -4.03 -2.22 27.56
C PHE A 978 -3.75 -1.88 29.03
N GLN A 979 -4.15 -0.68 29.50
CA GLN A 979 -4.01 -0.33 30.92
C GLN A 979 -4.73 -1.35 31.83
N LYS A 980 -5.86 -1.85 31.34
CA LYS A 980 -6.62 -2.94 31.96
C LYS A 980 -6.83 -4.04 30.95
N VAL A 981 -6.48 -5.27 31.34
CA VAL A 981 -6.62 -6.45 30.49
C VAL A 981 -7.37 -7.55 31.20
N THR A 982 -8.16 -8.30 30.46
CA THR A 982 -8.64 -9.61 30.86
C THR A 982 -7.80 -10.67 30.14
N ILE A 983 -7.38 -11.69 30.86
CA ILE A 983 -6.74 -12.89 30.31
C ILE A 983 -7.67 -14.06 30.59
N ALA A 984 -8.51 -14.41 29.62
CA ALA A 984 -9.52 -15.45 29.74
C ALA A 984 -9.47 -16.40 28.53
N PRO A 985 -8.54 -17.37 28.51
CA PRO A 985 -8.45 -18.32 27.42
C PRO A 985 -9.73 -19.15 27.28
N ALA A 986 -10.27 -19.23 26.07
CA ALA A 986 -11.37 -20.11 25.71
C ALA A 986 -10.84 -21.54 25.52
N VAL A 987 -10.60 -22.24 26.63
CA VAL A 987 -10.03 -23.58 26.62
C VAL A 987 -11.05 -24.60 26.08
N THR A 988 -10.67 -25.27 25.00
CA THR A 988 -11.48 -26.31 24.32
C THR A 988 -10.79 -27.67 24.41
N GLY A 989 -11.52 -28.75 24.08
CA GLY A 989 -10.93 -30.09 24.01
C GLY A 989 -9.99 -30.30 22.81
N GLY A 990 -10.08 -29.45 21.78
CA GLY A 990 -9.35 -29.60 20.51
C GLY A 990 -7.98 -28.91 20.46
N LEU A 991 -7.58 -28.18 21.50
CA LEU A 991 -6.32 -27.43 21.52
C LEU A 991 -5.55 -27.70 22.81
N GLN A 992 -4.31 -28.18 22.68
CA GLN A 992 -3.46 -28.59 23.80
C GLN A 992 -2.55 -27.46 24.27
N SER A 993 -2.16 -26.53 23.39
CA SER A 993 -1.33 -25.41 23.78
C SER A 993 -1.53 -24.18 22.90
N VAL A 994 -1.32 -23.01 23.49
CA VAL A 994 -1.24 -21.70 22.82
C VAL A 994 -0.15 -20.88 23.50
N SER A 995 0.60 -20.11 22.71
CA SER A 995 1.55 -19.10 23.19
C SER A 995 1.46 -17.86 22.31
N VAL A 996 1.23 -16.72 22.95
CA VAL A 996 1.06 -15.41 22.35
C VAL A 996 1.87 -14.36 23.09
N TRP A 997 2.42 -13.41 22.35
CA TRP A 997 2.93 -12.16 22.90
C TRP A 997 2.42 -10.97 22.06
N THR A 998 2.25 -9.82 22.69
CA THR A 998 1.96 -8.56 22.00
C THR A 998 2.60 -7.36 22.71
N THR A 999 3.09 -6.38 21.94
CA THR A 999 3.71 -5.16 22.43
C THR A 999 2.64 -4.10 22.68
N THR A 1000 2.47 -3.72 23.94
CA THR A 1000 1.56 -2.65 24.36
C THR A 1000 2.35 -1.35 24.63
N PRO A 1001 1.68 -0.19 24.78
CA PRO A 1001 2.33 1.04 25.24
C PRO A 1001 3.02 0.94 26.61
N PHE A 1002 2.74 -0.12 27.39
CA PHE A 1002 3.39 -0.41 28.67
C PHE A 1002 4.55 -1.42 28.56
N GLY A 1003 4.74 -2.06 27.40
CA GLY A 1003 5.69 -3.15 27.18
C GLY A 1003 5.02 -4.46 26.75
N ASN A 1004 5.78 -5.55 26.75
CA ASN A 1004 5.33 -6.83 26.21
C ASN A 1004 4.38 -7.57 27.16
N LEU A 1005 3.15 -7.81 26.70
CA LEU A 1005 2.18 -8.70 27.34
C LEU A 1005 2.34 -10.10 26.76
N THR A 1006 2.47 -11.12 27.61
CA THR A 1006 2.68 -12.52 27.17
C THR A 1006 1.67 -13.44 27.82
N VAL A 1007 1.18 -14.43 27.07
CA VAL A 1007 0.27 -15.48 27.54
C VAL A 1007 0.67 -16.80 26.90
N ALA A 1008 0.90 -17.83 27.70
CA ALA A 1008 1.11 -19.19 27.23
C ALA A 1008 0.37 -20.17 28.12
N TRP A 1009 -0.41 -21.08 27.53
CA TRP A 1009 -1.10 -22.11 28.29
C TRP A 1009 -0.96 -23.49 27.64
N THR A 1010 -1.05 -24.53 28.48
CA THR A 1010 -1.19 -25.93 28.08
C THR A 1010 -2.39 -26.56 28.78
N ASN A 1011 -3.08 -27.46 28.09
CA ASN A 1011 -4.19 -28.25 28.62
C ASN A 1011 -3.98 -29.72 28.20
N ASP A 1012 -3.51 -30.54 29.12
CA ASP A 1012 -3.16 -31.94 28.86
C ASP A 1012 -3.65 -32.86 29.99
N ALA A 1013 -3.12 -34.08 30.08
CA ALA A 1013 -3.50 -35.05 31.11
C ALA A 1013 -3.11 -34.62 32.54
N SER A 1014 -2.08 -33.78 32.71
CA SER A 1014 -1.66 -33.25 34.01
C SER A 1014 -2.53 -32.10 34.52
N GLY A 1015 -3.24 -31.43 33.61
CA GLY A 1015 -4.15 -30.34 33.97
C GLY A 1015 -4.04 -29.16 33.03
N PHE A 1016 -4.50 -28.00 33.52
CA PHE A 1016 -4.36 -26.72 32.85
C PHE A 1016 -3.24 -25.91 33.50
N HIS A 1017 -2.29 -25.44 32.69
CA HIS A 1017 -1.20 -24.58 33.11
C HIS A 1017 -1.20 -23.31 32.29
N LEU A 1018 -1.14 -22.14 32.93
CA LEU A 1018 -1.11 -20.82 32.30
C LEU A 1018 0.03 -20.00 32.86
N THR A 1019 0.93 -19.52 32.00
CA THR A 1019 1.96 -18.55 32.33
C THR A 1019 1.67 -17.23 31.62
N THR A 1020 1.77 -16.12 32.34
CA THR A 1020 1.59 -14.79 31.76
C THR A 1020 2.55 -13.78 32.36
N GLY A 1021 3.08 -12.91 31.50
CA GLY A 1021 3.88 -11.74 31.89
C GLY A 1021 3.09 -10.46 31.64
N ILE A 1022 2.81 -9.73 32.71
CA ILE A 1022 2.03 -8.48 32.73
C ILE A 1022 3.01 -7.29 32.85
N PRO A 1023 3.00 -6.34 31.89
CA PRO A 1023 3.89 -5.17 31.92
C PRO A 1023 3.68 -4.26 33.13
N VAL A 1024 4.71 -3.50 33.52
CA VAL A 1024 4.64 -2.49 34.58
C VAL A 1024 3.54 -1.45 34.27
N GLY A 1025 2.66 -1.20 35.24
CA GLY A 1025 1.54 -0.26 35.10
C GLY A 1025 0.25 -0.86 34.53
N VAL A 1026 0.24 -2.13 34.11
CA VAL A 1026 -0.95 -2.85 33.65
C VAL A 1026 -1.64 -3.58 34.81
N GLU A 1027 -2.98 -3.51 34.84
CA GLU A 1027 -3.84 -4.31 35.69
C GLU A 1027 -4.44 -5.45 34.88
N ALA A 1028 -4.37 -6.69 35.38
CA ALA A 1028 -4.90 -7.86 34.71
C ALA A 1028 -5.94 -8.58 35.58
N ASN A 1029 -7.03 -9.01 34.95
CA ASN A 1029 -7.97 -9.99 35.50
C ASN A 1029 -7.80 -11.32 34.76
N ILE A 1030 -7.23 -12.31 35.45
CA ILE A 1030 -6.91 -13.62 34.89
C ILE A 1030 -8.03 -14.60 35.24
N VAL A 1031 -8.64 -15.22 34.24
CA VAL A 1031 -9.76 -16.15 34.39
C VAL A 1031 -9.30 -17.55 33.99
N VAL A 1032 -9.35 -18.50 34.93
CA VAL A 1032 -8.94 -19.89 34.71
C VAL A 1032 -10.13 -20.86 34.89
N PRO A 1033 -10.16 -21.99 34.15
CA PRO A 1033 -11.24 -22.97 34.25
C PRO A 1033 -11.08 -23.82 35.51
N ALA A 1034 -11.75 -23.42 36.59
CA ALA A 1034 -11.71 -24.12 37.88
C ALA A 1034 -13.03 -23.94 38.63
N THR A 1035 -13.49 -25.00 39.29
CA THR A 1035 -14.73 -24.99 40.10
C THR A 1035 -14.57 -24.30 41.46
N SER A 1036 -13.34 -24.09 41.92
CA SER A 1036 -13.04 -23.41 43.18
C SER A 1036 -11.60 -22.90 43.23
N ALA A 1037 -11.38 -21.79 43.94
CA ALA A 1037 -10.06 -21.22 44.15
C ALA A 1037 -9.06 -22.17 44.85
N VAL A 1038 -9.53 -23.17 45.61
CA VAL A 1038 -8.66 -24.15 46.28
C VAL A 1038 -7.96 -25.10 45.29
N ASN A 1039 -8.51 -25.23 44.07
CA ASN A 1039 -7.96 -26.07 43.01
C ASN A 1039 -6.93 -25.34 42.14
N VAL A 1040 -6.69 -24.06 42.43
CA VAL A 1040 -5.78 -23.21 41.64
C VAL A 1040 -4.55 -22.89 42.47
N GLN A 1041 -3.38 -23.12 41.89
CA GLN A 1041 -2.10 -22.71 42.45
C GLN A 1041 -1.46 -21.64 41.59
N GLU A 1042 -0.78 -20.68 42.21
CA GLU A 1042 0.13 -19.73 41.56
C GLU A 1042 1.55 -20.00 42.07
N GLY A 1043 2.51 -20.25 41.16
CA GLY A 1043 3.90 -20.52 41.53
C GLY A 1043 4.08 -21.69 42.51
N GLY A 1044 3.18 -22.68 42.47
CA GLY A 1044 3.14 -23.82 43.38
C GLY A 1044 2.55 -23.54 44.78
N LYS A 1045 1.95 -22.36 45.00
CA LYS A 1045 1.29 -21.96 46.26
C LYS A 1045 -0.21 -21.81 46.05
N SER A 1046 -0.99 -21.92 47.12
CA SER A 1046 -2.41 -21.54 47.07
C SER A 1046 -2.56 -20.05 46.76
N LEU A 1047 -3.63 -19.66 46.06
CA LEU A 1047 -3.86 -18.26 45.67
C LEU A 1047 -3.82 -17.28 46.86
N ALA A 1048 -4.30 -17.69 48.05
CA ALA A 1048 -4.27 -16.86 49.26
C ALA A 1048 -2.87 -16.57 49.81
N ASN A 1049 -1.87 -17.40 49.45
CA ASN A 1049 -0.48 -17.30 49.92
C ASN A 1049 0.50 -16.89 48.81
N ALA A 1050 0.00 -16.70 47.59
CA ALA A 1050 0.78 -16.29 46.44
C ALA A 1050 1.05 -14.78 46.46
N VAL A 1051 2.24 -14.37 46.01
CA VAL A 1051 2.63 -12.95 45.96
C VAL A 1051 2.04 -12.32 44.70
N GLY A 1052 1.60 -11.07 44.80
CA GLY A 1052 1.06 -10.34 43.64
C GLY A 1052 -0.46 -10.48 43.46
N ILE A 1053 -1.10 -11.45 44.11
CA ILE A 1053 -2.56 -11.64 44.06
C ILE A 1053 -3.27 -10.51 44.81
N LEU A 1054 -4.12 -9.75 44.10
CA LEU A 1054 -4.87 -8.62 44.66
C LEU A 1054 -6.28 -9.02 45.09
N ASN A 1055 -6.96 -9.85 44.30
CA ASN A 1055 -8.33 -10.28 44.56
C ASN A 1055 -8.62 -11.64 43.91
N ILE A 1056 -9.53 -12.41 44.50
CA ILE A 1056 -9.97 -13.74 44.01
C ILE A 1056 -11.48 -13.79 44.02
N VAL A 1057 -12.08 -14.17 42.89
CA VAL A 1057 -13.53 -14.38 42.76
C VAL A 1057 -13.77 -15.77 42.16
N SER A 1058 -14.53 -16.62 42.86
CA SER A 1058 -14.95 -17.93 42.34
C SER A 1058 -16.35 -17.82 41.76
N SER A 1059 -16.54 -18.39 40.56
CA SER A 1059 -17.84 -18.65 39.95
C SER A 1059 -18.07 -20.17 39.88
N GLN A 1060 -19.21 -20.64 39.35
CA GLN A 1060 -19.50 -22.08 39.28
C GLN A 1060 -18.44 -22.88 38.52
N ASN A 1061 -17.82 -22.30 37.48
CA ASN A 1061 -16.89 -23.02 36.58
C ASN A 1061 -15.57 -22.27 36.32
N THR A 1062 -15.39 -21.08 36.88
CA THR A 1062 -14.15 -20.30 36.69
C THR A 1062 -13.69 -19.67 37.99
N VAL A 1063 -12.39 -19.41 38.07
CA VAL A 1063 -11.77 -18.58 39.11
C VAL A 1063 -11.14 -17.37 38.43
N SER A 1064 -11.54 -16.18 38.85
CA SER A 1064 -10.97 -14.91 38.41
C SER A 1064 -9.98 -14.38 39.47
N VAL A 1065 -8.81 -13.96 39.02
CA VAL A 1065 -7.71 -13.48 39.85
C VAL A 1065 -7.28 -12.11 39.35
N SER A 1066 -7.44 -11.08 40.19
CA SER A 1066 -6.93 -9.75 39.87
C SER A 1066 -5.47 -9.62 40.29
N VAL A 1067 -4.64 -9.12 39.40
CA VAL A 1067 -3.20 -8.92 39.59
C VAL A 1067 -2.75 -7.61 38.92
N GLY A 1068 -1.61 -7.08 39.35
CA GLY A 1068 -0.88 -6.03 38.61
C GLY A 1068 0.25 -6.62 37.78
N SER A 1069 1.25 -5.80 37.47
CA SER A 1069 2.45 -6.23 36.74
C SER A 1069 3.19 -7.40 37.41
N GLY A 1070 3.92 -8.18 36.62
CA GLY A 1070 4.69 -9.33 37.11
C GLY A 1070 4.56 -10.54 36.20
N VAL A 1071 5.27 -11.62 36.55
CA VAL A 1071 5.14 -12.93 35.90
C VAL A 1071 4.38 -13.85 36.84
N TYR A 1072 3.34 -14.50 36.32
CA TYR A 1072 2.45 -15.39 37.05
C TYR A 1072 2.38 -16.75 36.37
N SER A 1073 2.29 -17.82 37.17
CA SER A 1073 2.14 -19.18 36.67
C SER A 1073 1.04 -19.92 37.41
N PHE A 1074 -0.12 -20.07 36.78
CA PHE A 1074 -1.30 -20.74 37.32
C PHE A 1074 -1.32 -22.21 36.93
N THR A 1075 -1.65 -23.09 37.88
CA THR A 1075 -1.81 -24.53 37.67
C THR A 1075 -3.11 -25.02 38.28
N ILE A 1076 -3.86 -25.80 37.51
CA ILE A 1076 -5.08 -26.50 37.92
C ILE A 1076 -4.90 -27.98 37.55
N ALA A 1077 -4.73 -28.83 38.55
CA ALA A 1077 -4.63 -30.27 38.34
C ALA A 1077 -6.00 -30.86 37.94
N LYS A 1078 -5.98 -31.88 37.07
CA LYS A 1078 -7.18 -32.63 36.67
C LYS A 1078 -7.58 -33.69 37.69
#